data_AF-A0A6L8N0P8-F1
#
_entry.id   AF-A0A6L8N0P8-F1
#
_cell.length_a   1.000
_cell.length_b   1.000
_cell.length_c   1.000
_cell.angle_alpha   90.00
_cell.angle_beta   90.00
_cell.angle_gamma   90.00
#
_symmetry.space_group_name_H-M   'P 1'
#
loop_
_entity.id
_entity.type
_entity.pdbx_description
1 polymer ?
#
loop_
_entity_poly.entity_id
_entity_poly.type
_entity_poly.pdbx_seq_one_letter_code
_entity_poly.pdbx_strand_id
1 'polypeptide(L)'
;MAALAETRVPDVVQRPVRERWLRLVLLVDDGLSMLLWHRLGAELRGLLVRLGAFASLRVHGLDTRARGGPRLRARPFREDSSELPLTGVNDPSGRTLVLVVSDGMGTAWRTGGMHELLRSWAARGPVAVVHTLPPEMWEASGIQADRWVVTTRATGGANTSWEISDPVLPRDLAVFDGVPVPVLEATPPSLGRWSKLLVSPGATAELPLLARPSVRAPVAAAATLTSAQHFRDAATPEAYRLAAHLAAVAPLSVPVMRLVQEAVPWRADTSQLAEVFLGGLLRPYPAPVPAGEPLPAKHRVFDFTEESRTALLDAVPQAELLLTGRRIGQQLERLAGRSPDFPAWLAHPSGHADLPAGRRPFTHVEQKLLSRFGVPLDASARRIAPPSDPAGRTDTAGDGGWRPLLPDDPVRLGPYRLTDRRPGRRTLVYRGQDRQRRAAVLRVPRPDQPAATVRLLDTEAEALTRLDGRYAPVLLDRGTEGQVPWLAMSRIAEDDDPDARPPRISDLVEEAAYAGQAPFDTLPGLFAAWQLASAVDVCHVNGLVPAALTADSVFVLRRSIVLGDLSDCAVDGEYAGTGPVPVPADTVYALGELLQIISTRAGEPARHLPEGMHKWQGDTWDLLRSTVLRCLDADPANRPTAGELADLLSRYLAMHQVQHTGGTGATSARRGPGGDEAGDGPADPV
;
A
#
# COMPACT_ATOMS: atom_id res chain seq x y z
N MET A 1 -15.68 -20.23 -63.55
CA MET A 1 -17.09 -20.66 -63.75
C MET A 1 -17.27 -21.58 -64.97
N ALA A 2 -16.44 -21.50 -66.02
CA ALA A 2 -16.59 -22.37 -67.20
C ALA A 2 -16.29 -23.87 -66.95
N ALA A 3 -15.39 -24.22 -66.02
CA ALA A 3 -15.01 -25.62 -65.77
C ALA A 3 -16.00 -26.44 -64.92
N LEU A 4 -16.98 -25.81 -64.25
CA LEU A 4 -17.96 -26.50 -63.40
C LEU A 4 -19.14 -27.11 -64.19
N ALA A 5 -19.29 -26.72 -65.46
CA ALA A 5 -20.44 -27.10 -66.29
C ALA A 5 -20.30 -28.49 -66.93
N GLU A 6 -19.07 -29.01 -67.10
CA GLU A 6 -18.82 -30.25 -67.83
C GLU A 6 -18.68 -31.49 -66.94
N THR A 7 -18.18 -31.34 -65.71
CA THR A 7 -17.80 -32.50 -64.87
C THR A 7 -18.83 -32.90 -63.83
N ARG A 8 -19.82 -32.04 -63.50
CA ARG A 8 -20.86 -32.23 -62.45
C ARG A 8 -20.33 -32.67 -61.06
N VAL A 9 -19.02 -32.66 -60.84
CA VAL A 9 -18.39 -32.94 -59.56
C VAL A 9 -17.68 -31.65 -59.13
N PRO A 10 -18.04 -31.04 -57.99
CA PRO A 10 -17.34 -29.87 -57.50
C PRO A 10 -15.89 -30.27 -57.17
N ASP A 11 -14.92 -29.68 -57.89
CA ASP A 11 -13.51 -29.84 -57.59
C ASP A 11 -13.15 -28.97 -56.37
N VAL A 12 -13.00 -29.61 -55.20
CA VAL A 12 -12.73 -28.93 -53.93
C VAL A 12 -11.23 -28.66 -53.83
N VAL A 13 -10.81 -27.49 -54.30
CA VAL A 13 -9.44 -27.02 -54.12
C VAL A 13 -9.27 -26.45 -52.72
N GLN A 14 -8.66 -27.22 -51.80
CA GLN A 14 -8.26 -26.70 -50.50
C GLN A 14 -7.01 -25.84 -50.63
N ARG A 15 -7.08 -24.59 -50.16
CA ARG A 15 -5.93 -23.68 -50.08
C ARG A 15 -5.55 -23.48 -48.61
N PRO A 16 -4.26 -23.55 -48.24
CA PRO A 16 -3.84 -23.29 -46.87
C PRO A 16 -4.14 -21.83 -46.48
N VAL A 17 -4.94 -21.64 -45.43
CA VAL A 17 -5.25 -20.33 -44.85
C VAL A 17 -4.70 -20.30 -43.44
N ARG A 18 -4.08 -19.18 -43.04
CA ARG A 18 -3.67 -18.97 -41.65
C ARG A 18 -4.90 -18.75 -40.79
N GLU A 19 -5.21 -19.72 -39.94
CA GLU A 19 -6.30 -19.63 -38.98
C GLU A 19 -5.82 -19.87 -37.55
N ARG A 20 -6.55 -19.29 -36.59
CA ARG A 20 -6.37 -19.59 -35.16
C ARG A 20 -7.00 -20.94 -34.88
N TRP A 21 -6.22 -22.00 -35.04
CA TRP A 21 -6.78 -23.34 -35.15
C TRP A 21 -7.19 -23.94 -33.79
N LEU A 22 -6.65 -23.44 -32.67
CA LEU A 22 -6.99 -23.85 -31.31
C LEU A 22 -8.03 -22.92 -30.65
N ARG A 23 -8.94 -23.51 -29.87
CA ARG A 23 -9.79 -22.84 -28.89
C ARG A 23 -9.21 -23.09 -27.50
N LEU A 24 -9.38 -22.14 -26.58
CA LEU A 24 -8.89 -22.27 -25.20
C LEU A 24 -10.06 -22.32 -24.22
N VAL A 25 -10.05 -23.31 -23.34
CA VAL A 25 -10.85 -23.35 -22.12
C VAL A 25 -9.92 -23.22 -20.93
N LEU A 26 -10.02 -22.09 -20.23
CA LEU A 26 -9.31 -21.81 -18.98
C LEU A 26 -10.21 -22.18 -17.81
N LEU A 27 -9.85 -23.22 -17.08
CA LEU A 27 -10.56 -23.68 -15.89
C LEU A 27 -9.81 -23.19 -14.66
N VAL A 28 -10.47 -22.44 -13.79
CA VAL A 28 -9.87 -21.91 -12.56
C VAL A 28 -10.51 -22.60 -11.37
N ASP A 29 -9.70 -23.31 -10.57
CA ASP A 29 -10.16 -23.91 -9.31
C ASP A 29 -10.72 -22.81 -8.39
N ASP A 30 -11.91 -23.04 -7.84
CA ASP A 30 -12.66 -22.08 -7.02
C ASP A 30 -12.60 -22.38 -5.50
N GLY A 31 -11.62 -23.19 -5.09
CA GLY A 31 -11.28 -23.40 -3.68
C GLY A 31 -10.95 -22.11 -2.91
N LEU A 32 -11.07 -22.15 -1.58
CA LEU A 32 -10.81 -20.97 -0.73
C LEU A 32 -9.34 -20.49 -0.82
N SER A 33 -8.40 -21.41 -0.91
CA SER A 33 -6.96 -21.13 -1.07
C SER A 33 -6.64 -20.46 -2.42
N MET A 34 -7.45 -20.69 -3.44
CA MET A 34 -7.36 -20.04 -4.75
C MET A 34 -7.66 -18.53 -4.71
N LEU A 35 -8.16 -18.00 -3.60
CA LEU A 35 -8.31 -16.55 -3.40
C LEU A 35 -6.97 -15.82 -3.34
N LEU A 36 -5.92 -16.45 -2.80
CA LEU A 36 -4.56 -15.91 -2.85
C LEU A 36 -4.08 -15.73 -4.30
N TRP A 37 -4.49 -16.64 -5.18
CA TRP A 37 -4.10 -16.73 -6.59
C TRP A 37 -5.08 -16.06 -7.55
N HIS A 38 -6.11 -15.37 -7.03
CA HIS A 38 -7.12 -14.72 -7.85
C HIS A 38 -6.51 -13.72 -8.86
N ARG A 39 -5.52 -12.94 -8.41
CA ARG A 39 -4.79 -11.99 -9.25
C ARG A 39 -4.02 -12.69 -10.38
N LEU A 40 -3.30 -13.77 -10.05
CA LEU A 40 -2.56 -14.57 -11.03
C LEU A 40 -3.50 -15.11 -12.12
N GLY A 41 -4.65 -15.66 -11.73
CA GLY A 41 -5.65 -16.15 -12.70
C GLY A 41 -6.21 -15.05 -13.61
N ALA A 42 -6.48 -13.86 -13.05
CA ALA A 42 -6.95 -12.70 -13.82
C ALA A 42 -5.88 -12.16 -14.77
N GLU A 43 -4.62 -12.08 -14.34
CA GLU A 43 -3.49 -11.64 -15.15
C GLU A 43 -3.18 -12.63 -16.28
N LEU A 44 -3.17 -13.95 -15.98
CA LEU A 44 -3.00 -14.99 -16.98
C LEU A 44 -4.10 -14.94 -18.04
N ARG A 45 -5.37 -14.79 -17.64
CA ARG A 45 -6.48 -14.56 -18.58
C ARG A 45 -6.21 -13.33 -19.44
N GLY A 46 -5.81 -12.21 -18.85
CA GLY A 46 -5.50 -10.97 -19.57
C GLY A 46 -4.38 -11.15 -20.60
N LEU A 47 -3.32 -11.88 -20.24
CA LEU A 47 -2.22 -12.23 -21.13
C LEU A 47 -2.69 -13.11 -22.30
N LEU A 48 -3.48 -14.16 -22.04
CA LEU A 48 -4.00 -15.07 -23.06
C LEU A 48 -4.96 -14.38 -24.04
N VAL A 49 -5.75 -13.41 -23.55
CA VAL A 49 -6.59 -12.56 -24.40
C VAL A 49 -5.72 -11.67 -25.29
N ARG A 50 -4.71 -10.98 -24.72
CA ARG A 50 -3.80 -10.11 -25.48
C ARG A 50 -2.95 -10.86 -26.49
N LEU A 51 -2.60 -12.11 -26.21
CA LEU A 51 -1.84 -12.98 -27.10
C LEU A 51 -2.60 -13.24 -28.42
N GLY A 52 -3.93 -13.30 -28.37
CA GLY A 52 -4.76 -13.45 -29.58
C GLY A 52 -4.51 -14.73 -30.39
N ALA A 53 -3.86 -15.75 -29.81
CA ALA A 53 -3.48 -16.98 -30.51
C ALA A 53 -4.66 -17.95 -30.75
N PHE A 54 -5.74 -17.82 -29.96
CA PHE A 54 -6.87 -18.76 -29.96
C PHE A 54 -8.07 -18.21 -30.73
N ALA A 55 -8.84 -19.08 -31.40
CA ALA A 55 -10.09 -18.72 -32.06
C ALA A 55 -11.15 -18.24 -31.07
N SER A 56 -11.17 -18.82 -29.87
CA SER A 56 -12.04 -18.41 -28.78
C SER A 56 -11.39 -18.74 -27.44
N LEU A 57 -11.73 -17.97 -26.42
CA LEU A 57 -11.29 -18.18 -25.04
C LEU A 57 -12.51 -18.19 -24.13
N ARG A 58 -12.75 -19.32 -23.46
CA ARG A 58 -13.77 -19.48 -22.43
C ARG A 58 -13.12 -19.63 -21.06
N VAL A 59 -13.70 -19.00 -20.04
CA VAL A 59 -13.22 -19.10 -18.65
C VAL A 59 -14.33 -19.62 -17.76
N HIS A 60 -14.06 -20.68 -17.01
CA HIS A 60 -15.02 -21.32 -16.13
C HIS A 60 -14.41 -21.54 -14.73
N GLY A 61 -15.28 -21.59 -13.72
CA GLY A 61 -14.90 -22.03 -12.38
C GLY A 61 -14.92 -23.54 -12.28
N LEU A 62 -14.06 -24.12 -11.47
CA LEU A 62 -14.00 -25.54 -11.22
C LEU A 62 -14.07 -25.80 -9.71
N ASP A 63 -15.18 -26.39 -9.26
CA ASP A 63 -15.37 -26.77 -7.85
C ASP A 63 -14.86 -28.17 -7.61
N THR A 64 -13.67 -28.24 -7.02
CA THR A 64 -12.95 -29.48 -6.71
C THR A 64 -13.18 -29.95 -5.28
N ARG A 65 -14.02 -29.26 -4.50
CA ARG A 65 -14.32 -29.55 -3.07
C ARG A 65 -15.56 -30.42 -2.89
N ALA A 66 -16.43 -30.48 -3.89
CA ALA A 66 -17.69 -31.21 -3.80
C ALA A 66 -17.43 -32.72 -3.60
N ARG A 67 -18.11 -33.31 -2.60
CA ARG A 67 -17.99 -34.76 -2.28
C ARG A 67 -18.39 -35.69 -3.43
N GLY A 68 -19.17 -35.20 -4.39
CA GLY A 68 -19.64 -35.95 -5.56
C GLY A 68 -18.72 -35.90 -6.78
N GLY A 69 -17.49 -35.37 -6.64
CA GLY A 69 -16.57 -35.15 -7.76
C GLY A 69 -16.56 -33.70 -8.25
N PRO A 70 -15.66 -33.38 -9.20
CA PRO A 70 -15.48 -32.00 -9.67
C PRO A 70 -16.73 -31.47 -10.39
N ARG A 71 -17.05 -30.19 -10.21
CA ARG A 71 -18.19 -29.52 -10.88
C ARG A 71 -17.74 -28.29 -11.64
N LEU A 72 -18.37 -28.03 -12.79
CA LEU A 72 -18.07 -26.86 -13.60
C LEU A 72 -19.05 -25.72 -13.29
N ARG A 73 -18.52 -24.51 -13.14
CA ARG A 73 -19.31 -23.30 -12.91
C ARG A 73 -19.14 -22.32 -14.06
N ALA A 74 -20.21 -21.62 -14.41
CA ALA A 74 -20.18 -20.65 -15.50
C ALA A 74 -19.14 -19.54 -15.27
N ARG A 75 -18.89 -19.15 -14.02
CA ARG A 75 -17.87 -18.14 -13.67
C ARG A 75 -17.07 -18.58 -12.44
N PRO A 76 -15.75 -18.35 -12.41
CA PRO A 76 -14.92 -18.67 -11.25
C PRO A 76 -15.25 -17.76 -10.05
N PHE A 77 -15.08 -18.30 -8.85
CA PHE A 77 -15.28 -17.62 -7.56
C PHE A 77 -16.66 -16.98 -7.36
N ARG A 78 -17.70 -17.51 -8.03
CA ARG A 78 -19.09 -17.08 -7.90
C ARG A 78 -19.97 -18.27 -7.52
N GLU A 79 -20.29 -18.36 -6.24
CA GLU A 79 -21.11 -19.46 -5.69
C GLU A 79 -22.54 -19.45 -6.24
N ASP A 80 -23.06 -18.28 -6.61
CA ASP A 80 -24.34 -18.04 -7.26
C ASP A 80 -24.35 -18.37 -8.76
N SER A 81 -23.20 -18.69 -9.35
CA SER A 81 -23.13 -19.00 -10.77
C SER A 81 -23.72 -20.37 -11.10
N SER A 82 -24.38 -20.46 -12.25
CA SER A 82 -25.00 -21.69 -12.73
C SER A 82 -23.97 -22.81 -12.92
N GLU A 83 -24.33 -24.00 -12.45
CA GLU A 83 -23.59 -25.23 -12.72
C GLU A 83 -23.71 -25.59 -14.21
N LEU A 84 -22.60 -25.99 -14.81
CA LEU A 84 -22.53 -26.40 -16.21
C LEU A 84 -22.15 -27.88 -16.29
N PRO A 85 -22.59 -28.61 -17.33
CA PRO A 85 -22.15 -29.98 -17.52
C PRO A 85 -20.66 -30.01 -17.90
N LEU A 86 -19.89 -30.91 -17.29
CA LEU A 86 -18.47 -31.13 -17.62
C LEU A 86 -18.25 -31.49 -19.09
N THR A 87 -19.26 -32.10 -19.73
CA THR A 87 -19.25 -32.40 -21.17
C THR A 87 -19.16 -31.16 -22.05
N GLY A 88 -19.49 -29.96 -21.55
CA GLY A 88 -19.34 -28.69 -22.28
C GLY A 88 -17.89 -28.26 -22.54
N VAL A 89 -16.94 -28.89 -21.86
CA VAL A 89 -15.48 -28.75 -22.12
C VAL A 89 -15.04 -29.72 -23.22
N ASN A 90 -15.74 -30.84 -23.40
CA ASN A 90 -15.39 -31.83 -24.40
C ASN A 90 -15.60 -31.28 -25.81
N ASP A 91 -14.56 -31.37 -26.63
CA ASP A 91 -14.59 -31.00 -28.03
C ASP A 91 -14.22 -32.20 -28.89
N PRO A 92 -15.17 -32.82 -29.61
CA PRO A 92 -14.88 -33.96 -30.47
C PRO A 92 -13.97 -33.60 -31.66
N SER A 93 -13.80 -32.32 -32.00
CA SER A 93 -12.88 -31.91 -33.07
C SER A 93 -11.41 -31.96 -32.67
N GLY A 94 -11.11 -32.11 -31.37
CA GLY A 94 -9.74 -32.12 -30.84
C GLY A 94 -9.03 -30.76 -30.90
N ARG A 95 -9.75 -29.68 -31.23
CA ARG A 95 -9.20 -28.32 -31.40
C ARG A 95 -9.27 -27.48 -30.14
N THR A 96 -9.67 -28.06 -29.01
CA THR A 96 -9.78 -27.35 -27.73
C THR A 96 -8.60 -27.70 -26.83
N LEU A 97 -7.83 -26.67 -26.48
CA LEU A 97 -6.83 -26.71 -25.41
C LEU A 97 -7.53 -26.45 -24.08
N VAL A 98 -7.30 -27.33 -23.10
CA VAL A 98 -7.77 -27.15 -21.72
C VAL A 98 -6.59 -26.78 -20.84
N LEU A 99 -6.67 -25.62 -20.19
CA LEU A 99 -5.68 -25.17 -19.22
C LEU A 99 -6.35 -25.05 -17.85
N VAL A 100 -5.92 -25.86 -16.89
CA VAL A 100 -6.46 -25.86 -15.53
C VAL A 100 -5.53 -25.11 -14.61
N VAL A 101 -6.01 -24.12 -13.86
CA VAL A 101 -5.22 -23.36 -12.88
C VAL A 101 -5.67 -23.77 -11.49
N SER A 102 -4.76 -24.34 -10.70
CA SER A 102 -5.09 -24.94 -9.40
C SER A 102 -3.91 -24.92 -8.43
N ASP A 103 -4.20 -24.88 -7.14
CA ASP A 103 -3.25 -25.13 -6.05
C ASP A 103 -3.25 -26.59 -5.57
N GLY A 104 -4.16 -27.42 -6.10
CA GLY A 104 -4.24 -28.85 -5.79
C GLY A 104 -4.95 -29.20 -4.48
N MET A 105 -5.55 -28.24 -3.77
CA MET A 105 -6.07 -28.49 -2.42
C MET A 105 -7.46 -29.12 -2.37
N GLY A 106 -8.20 -29.01 -3.47
CA GLY A 106 -9.52 -29.63 -3.65
C GLY A 106 -9.52 -31.13 -3.36
N THR A 107 -10.60 -31.62 -2.74
CA THR A 107 -10.74 -33.04 -2.42
C THR A 107 -10.67 -33.93 -3.65
N ALA A 108 -11.18 -33.46 -4.80
CA ALA A 108 -11.17 -34.20 -6.06
C ALA A 108 -9.76 -34.47 -6.62
N TRP A 109 -8.76 -33.67 -6.25
CA TRP A 109 -7.35 -33.94 -6.59
C TRP A 109 -6.80 -35.12 -5.78
N ARG A 110 -7.10 -35.15 -4.48
CA ARG A 110 -6.66 -36.22 -3.57
C ARG A 110 -7.41 -37.54 -3.76
N THR A 111 -8.70 -37.48 -4.10
CA THR A 111 -9.51 -38.69 -4.35
C THR A 111 -9.38 -39.21 -5.79
N GLY A 112 -8.61 -38.55 -6.65
CA GLY A 112 -8.39 -38.96 -8.04
C GLY A 112 -9.49 -38.59 -9.04
N GLY A 113 -10.59 -37.96 -8.60
CA GLY A 113 -11.68 -37.53 -9.48
C GLY A 113 -11.23 -36.52 -10.55
N MET A 114 -10.27 -35.65 -10.22
CA MET A 114 -9.64 -34.77 -11.21
C MET A 114 -8.74 -35.52 -12.19
N HIS A 115 -8.03 -36.56 -11.76
CA HIS A 115 -7.18 -37.37 -12.65
C HIS A 115 -8.01 -38.10 -13.71
N GLU A 116 -9.18 -38.63 -13.34
CA GLU A 116 -10.11 -39.26 -14.28
C GLU A 116 -10.62 -38.26 -15.32
N LEU A 117 -11.03 -37.07 -14.88
CA LEU A 117 -11.51 -36.01 -15.75
C LEU A 117 -10.42 -35.52 -16.71
N LEU A 118 -9.21 -35.25 -16.18
CA LEU A 118 -8.05 -34.85 -16.98
C LEU A 118 -7.67 -35.92 -18.00
N ARG A 119 -7.71 -37.21 -17.63
CA ARG A 119 -7.47 -38.32 -18.56
C ARG A 119 -8.46 -38.31 -19.73
N SER A 120 -9.73 -38.05 -19.44
CA SER A 120 -10.78 -37.98 -20.47
C SER A 120 -10.58 -36.81 -21.46
N TRP A 121 -10.09 -35.67 -20.97
CA TRP A 121 -9.78 -34.51 -21.81
C TRP A 121 -8.46 -34.69 -22.57
N ALA A 122 -7.44 -35.23 -21.91
CA ALA A 122 -6.12 -35.54 -22.47
C ALA A 122 -6.18 -36.54 -23.61
N ALA A 123 -7.22 -37.39 -23.66
CA ALA A 123 -7.47 -38.31 -24.75
C ALA A 123 -8.02 -37.63 -26.03
N ARG A 124 -8.50 -36.39 -25.92
CA ARG A 124 -9.20 -35.67 -27.00
C ARG A 124 -8.41 -34.49 -27.55
N GLY A 125 -7.58 -33.86 -26.72
CA GLY A 125 -6.84 -32.66 -27.09
C GLY A 125 -5.75 -32.30 -26.09
N PRO A 126 -5.08 -31.15 -26.29
CA PRO A 126 -3.99 -30.72 -25.44
C PRO A 126 -4.51 -30.23 -24.08
N VAL A 127 -3.98 -30.80 -23.01
CA VAL A 127 -4.34 -30.45 -21.62
C VAL A 127 -3.09 -30.15 -20.81
N ALA A 128 -3.13 -29.10 -19.99
CA ALA A 128 -2.10 -28.83 -18.99
C ALA A 128 -2.70 -28.28 -17.71
N VAL A 129 -2.01 -28.51 -16.60
CA VAL A 129 -2.31 -27.91 -15.31
C VAL A 129 -1.25 -26.85 -15.03
N VAL A 130 -1.65 -25.62 -14.71
CA VAL A 130 -0.78 -24.59 -14.14
C VAL A 130 -0.92 -24.66 -12.64
N HIS A 131 0.13 -25.11 -11.97
CA HIS A 131 0.20 -25.15 -10.52
C HIS A 131 0.49 -23.75 -10.00
N THR A 132 -0.31 -23.26 -9.05
CA THR A 132 -0.13 -21.92 -8.49
C THR A 132 0.92 -21.88 -7.37
N LEU A 133 1.05 -22.99 -6.61
CA LEU A 133 2.15 -23.17 -5.66
C LEU A 133 3.48 -23.44 -6.38
N PRO A 134 4.61 -23.04 -5.79
CA PRO A 134 5.93 -23.37 -6.33
C PRO A 134 6.24 -24.87 -6.16
N PRO A 135 7.19 -25.43 -6.96
CA PRO A 135 7.45 -26.87 -7.02
C PRO A 135 7.75 -27.54 -5.67
N GLU A 136 8.47 -26.86 -4.79
CA GLU A 136 8.81 -27.34 -3.44
C GLU A 136 7.59 -27.59 -2.55
N MET A 137 6.42 -27.03 -2.87
CA MET A 137 5.18 -27.22 -2.13
C MET A 137 4.22 -28.22 -2.78
N TRP A 138 4.55 -28.78 -3.96
CA TRP A 138 3.65 -29.68 -4.68
C TRP A 138 3.38 -30.96 -3.90
N GLU A 139 4.37 -31.50 -3.17
CA GLU A 139 4.21 -32.70 -2.34
C GLU A 139 3.08 -32.61 -1.30
N ALA A 140 2.83 -31.41 -0.79
CA ALA A 140 1.74 -31.16 0.17
C ALA A 140 0.36 -30.97 -0.49
N SER A 141 0.31 -30.88 -1.82
CA SER A 141 -0.92 -30.71 -2.61
C SER A 141 -1.45 -32.04 -3.15
N GLY A 142 -2.67 -32.03 -3.69
CA GLY A 142 -3.23 -33.18 -4.42
C GLY A 142 -2.69 -33.34 -5.85
N ILE A 143 -1.80 -32.47 -6.31
CA ILE A 143 -1.21 -32.46 -7.64
C ILE A 143 0.28 -32.81 -7.50
N GLN A 144 0.60 -34.08 -7.74
CA GLN A 144 1.98 -34.56 -7.80
C GLN A 144 2.45 -34.65 -9.25
N ALA A 145 3.73 -34.38 -9.51
CA ALA A 145 4.28 -34.47 -10.85
C ALA A 145 5.73 -34.94 -10.86
N ASP A 146 6.00 -35.94 -11.70
CA ASP A 146 7.34 -36.50 -11.90
C ASP A 146 7.90 -36.04 -13.25
N ARG A 147 9.22 -35.96 -13.39
CA ARG A 147 9.85 -35.50 -14.63
C ARG A 147 9.95 -36.61 -15.66
N TRP A 148 9.46 -36.33 -16.87
CA TRP A 148 9.51 -37.25 -18.00
C TRP A 148 9.97 -36.53 -19.27
N VAL A 149 10.61 -37.27 -20.16
CA VAL A 149 10.92 -36.80 -21.51
C VAL A 149 9.72 -37.10 -22.40
N VAL A 150 9.23 -36.05 -23.07
CA VAL A 150 8.02 -36.09 -23.88
C VAL A 150 8.34 -35.71 -25.31
N THR A 151 7.87 -36.50 -26.26
CA THR A 151 7.94 -36.20 -27.70
C THR A 151 6.54 -36.13 -28.30
N THR A 152 6.21 -35.02 -28.97
CA THR A 152 4.91 -34.83 -29.61
C THR A 152 4.88 -35.41 -31.02
N ARG A 153 3.72 -35.89 -31.47
CA ARG A 153 3.54 -36.46 -32.82
C ARG A 153 2.80 -35.52 -33.79
N ALA A 154 2.00 -34.61 -33.26
CA ALA A 154 1.20 -33.67 -34.04
C ALA A 154 1.09 -32.34 -33.30
N THR A 155 0.91 -31.26 -34.05
CA THR A 155 0.70 -29.92 -33.50
C THR A 155 -0.57 -29.92 -32.66
N GLY A 156 -0.44 -29.65 -31.36
CA GLY A 156 -1.50 -29.67 -30.34
C GLY A 156 -2.44 -30.87 -30.43
N GLY A 157 -1.88 -32.04 -30.71
CA GLY A 157 -2.58 -33.31 -30.58
C GLY A 157 -2.96 -33.63 -29.13
N ALA A 158 -3.80 -34.65 -28.98
CA ALA A 158 -4.14 -35.22 -27.68
C ALA A 158 -2.88 -35.62 -26.91
N ASN A 159 -2.84 -35.35 -25.60
CA ASN A 159 -1.69 -35.72 -24.78
C ASN A 159 -1.42 -37.23 -24.79
N THR A 160 -2.46 -38.07 -24.93
CA THR A 160 -2.31 -39.53 -25.03
C THR A 160 -1.62 -39.99 -26.31
N SER A 161 -1.42 -39.11 -27.31
CA SER A 161 -0.67 -39.43 -28.51
C SER A 161 0.84 -39.19 -28.37
N TRP A 162 1.30 -38.64 -27.25
CA TRP A 162 2.72 -38.35 -27.01
C TRP A 162 3.52 -39.62 -26.75
N GLU A 163 4.81 -39.56 -27.05
CA GLU A 163 5.77 -40.56 -26.58
C GLU A 163 6.39 -40.09 -25.28
N ILE A 164 6.43 -40.98 -24.29
CA ILE A 164 6.92 -40.66 -22.94
C ILE A 164 7.99 -41.67 -22.59
N SER A 165 9.14 -41.17 -22.15
CA SER A 165 10.25 -41.98 -21.68
C SER A 165 10.86 -41.36 -20.43
N ASP A 166 11.45 -42.20 -19.59
CA ASP A 166 12.22 -41.75 -18.45
C ASP A 166 13.48 -41.00 -18.92
N PRO A 167 13.90 -39.91 -18.23
CA PRO A 167 15.09 -39.14 -18.59
C PRO A 167 16.41 -39.92 -18.44
N VAL A 168 16.44 -40.96 -17.62
CA VAL A 168 17.66 -41.69 -17.25
C VAL A 168 17.54 -43.19 -17.55
N LEU A 169 16.40 -43.79 -17.25
CA LEU A 169 16.19 -45.23 -17.38
C LEU A 169 15.79 -45.65 -18.81
N PRO A 170 16.28 -46.81 -19.29
CA PRO A 170 15.79 -47.44 -20.51
C PRO A 170 14.27 -47.63 -20.49
N ARG A 171 13.64 -47.55 -21.68
CA ARG A 171 12.17 -47.64 -21.85
C ARG A 171 11.55 -48.92 -21.27
N ASP A 172 12.32 -50.00 -21.20
CA ASP A 172 11.85 -51.29 -20.70
C ASP A 172 11.81 -51.37 -19.16
N LEU A 173 12.49 -50.45 -18.47
CA LEU A 173 12.62 -50.44 -17.01
C LEU A 173 11.71 -49.40 -16.32
N ALA A 174 11.29 -48.36 -17.05
CA ALA A 174 10.44 -47.29 -16.53
C ALA A 174 9.23 -47.06 -17.43
N VAL A 175 8.08 -47.57 -17.01
CA VAL A 175 6.80 -47.40 -17.72
C VAL A 175 6.06 -46.22 -17.11
N PHE A 176 5.66 -45.27 -17.97
CA PHE A 176 4.79 -44.18 -17.55
C PHE A 176 3.39 -44.71 -17.24
N ASP A 177 2.99 -44.63 -15.97
CA ASP A 177 1.67 -45.08 -15.51
C ASP A 177 0.69 -43.92 -15.23
N GLY A 178 1.14 -42.67 -15.31
CA GLY A 178 0.37 -41.46 -15.00
C GLY A 178 -0.68 -41.04 -16.03
N VAL A 179 -1.20 -39.82 -15.84
CA VAL A 179 -1.98 -39.14 -16.89
C VAL A 179 -1.00 -38.21 -17.62
N PRO A 180 -0.89 -38.25 -18.95
CA PRO A 180 0.16 -37.52 -19.69
C PRO A 180 -0.10 -36.00 -19.73
N VAL A 181 -0.42 -35.37 -18.61
CA VAL A 181 -0.80 -33.97 -18.46
C VAL A 181 0.35 -33.23 -17.80
N PRO A 182 0.97 -32.26 -18.48
CA PRO A 182 2.02 -31.45 -17.89
C PRO A 182 1.51 -30.62 -16.72
N VAL A 183 2.28 -30.59 -15.64
CA VAL A 183 2.06 -29.73 -14.47
C VAL A 183 3.06 -28.59 -14.51
N LEU A 184 2.62 -27.44 -15.01
CA LEU A 184 3.44 -26.29 -15.29
C LEU A 184 3.49 -25.37 -14.08
N GLU A 185 4.69 -24.96 -13.68
CA GLU A 185 4.85 -23.78 -12.84
C GLU A 185 4.35 -22.54 -13.59
N ALA A 186 3.78 -21.57 -12.87
CA ALA A 186 3.28 -20.31 -13.42
C ALA A 186 4.41 -19.32 -13.82
N THR A 187 5.44 -19.81 -14.50
CA THR A 187 6.63 -19.04 -14.92
C THR A 187 6.80 -19.02 -16.44
N PRO A 188 7.36 -17.93 -17.02
CA PRO A 188 7.59 -17.85 -18.46
C PRO A 188 8.40 -19.02 -19.06
N PRO A 189 9.49 -19.52 -18.42
CA PRO A 189 10.25 -20.65 -18.96
C PRO A 189 9.44 -21.95 -19.05
N SER A 190 8.63 -22.24 -18.02
CA SER A 190 7.78 -23.43 -17.95
C SER A 190 6.72 -23.42 -19.07
N LEU A 191 5.96 -22.33 -19.15
CA LEU A 191 4.93 -22.13 -20.17
C LEU A 191 5.53 -22.11 -21.60
N GLY A 192 6.69 -21.46 -21.77
CA GLY A 192 7.37 -21.37 -23.06
C GLY A 192 7.91 -22.71 -23.57
N ARG A 193 8.43 -23.57 -22.68
CA ARG A 193 8.89 -24.91 -23.04
C ARG A 193 7.72 -25.76 -23.53
N TRP A 194 6.62 -25.78 -22.78
CA TRP A 194 5.42 -26.51 -23.15
C TRP A 194 4.77 -25.97 -24.43
N SER A 195 4.67 -24.66 -24.61
CA SER A 195 4.07 -24.08 -25.82
C SER A 195 4.89 -24.41 -27.08
N LYS A 196 6.23 -24.39 -27.00
CA LYS A 196 7.12 -24.79 -28.10
C LYS A 196 6.95 -26.27 -28.47
N LEU A 197 6.81 -27.12 -27.45
CA LEU A 197 6.55 -28.55 -27.61
C LEU A 197 5.21 -28.80 -28.33
N LEU A 198 4.16 -28.05 -27.97
CA LEU A 198 2.83 -28.20 -28.56
C LEU A 198 2.77 -27.80 -30.03
N VAL A 199 3.51 -26.77 -30.45
CA VAL A 199 3.44 -26.27 -31.84
C VAL A 199 4.38 -26.98 -32.81
N SER A 200 5.31 -27.79 -32.30
CA SER A 200 6.38 -28.42 -33.07
C SER A 200 6.23 -29.95 -33.04
N PRO A 201 5.63 -30.58 -34.07
CA PRO A 201 5.60 -32.04 -34.18
C PRO A 201 7.03 -32.61 -34.16
N GLY A 202 7.23 -33.70 -33.43
CA GLY A 202 8.54 -34.35 -33.27
C GLY A 202 9.48 -33.63 -32.29
N ALA A 203 9.07 -32.51 -31.70
CA ALA A 203 9.86 -31.86 -30.66
C ALA A 203 9.88 -32.70 -29.39
N THR A 204 11.02 -32.68 -28.72
CA THR A 204 11.25 -33.39 -27.46
C THR A 204 11.58 -32.40 -26.36
N ALA A 205 10.97 -32.57 -25.19
CA ALA A 205 11.26 -31.77 -24.01
C ALA A 205 11.06 -32.57 -22.73
N GLU A 206 11.86 -32.28 -21.71
CA GLU A 206 11.60 -32.73 -20.34
C GLU A 206 10.50 -31.87 -19.71
N LEU A 207 9.44 -32.51 -19.21
CA LEU A 207 8.32 -31.87 -18.54
C LEU A 207 7.90 -32.67 -17.30
N PRO A 208 7.49 -31.98 -16.21
CA PRO A 208 6.77 -32.60 -15.11
C PRO A 208 5.40 -33.07 -15.59
N LEU A 209 5.11 -34.37 -15.52
CA LEU A 209 3.83 -34.97 -15.85
C LEU A 209 3.08 -35.40 -14.60
N LEU A 210 1.75 -35.25 -14.63
CA LEU A 210 0.87 -35.58 -13.51
C LEU A 210 1.03 -37.05 -13.09
N ALA A 211 1.54 -37.23 -11.87
CA ALA A 211 1.67 -38.53 -11.24
C ALA A 211 0.30 -39.03 -10.73
N ARG A 212 0.18 -40.35 -10.58
CA ARG A 212 -1.01 -40.92 -9.95
C ARG A 212 -1.10 -40.46 -8.50
N PRO A 213 -2.31 -40.20 -7.98
CA PRO A 213 -2.46 -39.89 -6.57
C PRO A 213 -2.02 -41.10 -5.75
N SER A 214 -1.07 -40.91 -4.84
CA SER A 214 -0.60 -41.97 -3.96
C SER A 214 -1.71 -42.28 -2.93
N VAL A 215 -2.10 -43.55 -2.82
CA VAL A 215 -3.14 -44.02 -1.87
C VAL A 215 -2.63 -44.04 -0.42
N ARG A 216 -1.39 -43.60 -0.17
CA ARG A 216 -0.81 -43.54 1.18
C ARG A 216 -1.46 -42.38 1.94
N ALA A 217 -2.24 -42.79 2.94
CA ALA A 217 -3.19 -42.04 3.75
C ALA A 217 -2.75 -40.62 4.19
N PRO A 218 -3.71 -39.69 4.35
CA PRO A 218 -3.43 -38.39 4.91
C PRO A 218 -2.86 -38.51 6.33
N VAL A 219 -1.80 -37.76 6.60
CA VAL A 219 -1.42 -37.36 7.95
C VAL A 219 -2.61 -36.60 8.55
N ALA A 220 -3.32 -37.28 9.45
CA ALA A 220 -4.43 -36.80 10.29
C ALA A 220 -5.67 -36.22 9.58
N ALA A 221 -6.85 -36.56 10.10
CA ALA A 221 -8.10 -35.92 9.67
C ALA A 221 -7.99 -34.39 9.81
N ALA A 222 -8.58 -33.65 8.87
CA ALA A 222 -8.58 -32.17 8.86
C ALA A 222 -9.12 -31.53 10.17
N ALA A 223 -9.83 -32.30 11.02
CA ALA A 223 -10.29 -31.87 12.34
C ALA A 223 -9.16 -31.76 13.39
N THR A 224 -8.02 -32.41 13.15
CA THR A 224 -6.83 -32.36 14.02
C THR A 224 -5.80 -31.35 13.55
N LEU A 225 -5.77 -30.95 12.27
CA LEU A 225 -4.76 -30.05 11.69
C LEU A 225 -4.98 -28.55 12.00
N THR A 226 -6.06 -28.17 12.68
CA THR A 226 -6.41 -26.77 12.95
C THR A 226 -5.77 -26.19 14.22
N SER A 227 -4.84 -26.91 14.87
CA SER A 227 -4.14 -26.43 16.05
C SER A 227 -2.90 -25.61 15.65
N ALA A 228 -2.69 -24.46 16.30
CA ALA A 228 -1.45 -23.70 16.16
C ALA A 228 -0.19 -24.51 16.44
N GLN A 229 -0.27 -25.56 17.29
CA GLN A 229 0.87 -26.44 17.54
C GLN A 229 1.21 -27.30 16.31
N HIS A 230 0.23 -27.92 15.66
CA HIS A 230 0.49 -28.69 14.44
C HIS A 230 0.98 -27.80 13.30
N PHE A 231 0.46 -26.58 13.21
CA PHE A 231 0.98 -25.62 12.25
C PHE A 231 2.44 -25.27 12.56
N ARG A 232 2.79 -25.03 13.83
CA ARG A 232 4.18 -24.78 14.24
C ARG A 232 5.12 -25.92 13.87
N ASP A 233 4.66 -27.17 14.00
CA ASP A 233 5.48 -28.35 13.73
C ASP A 233 5.68 -28.60 12.21
N ALA A 234 4.78 -28.09 11.37
CA ALA A 234 4.79 -28.32 9.93
C ALA A 234 5.23 -27.11 9.08
N ALA A 235 5.05 -25.89 9.57
CA ALA A 235 5.31 -24.67 8.83
C ALA A 235 6.77 -24.23 8.93
N THR A 236 7.24 -23.50 7.91
CA THR A 236 8.53 -22.82 8.00
C THR A 236 8.53 -21.78 9.13
N PRO A 237 9.69 -21.49 9.76
CA PRO A 237 9.78 -20.46 10.80
C PRO A 237 9.26 -19.08 10.33
N GLU A 238 9.51 -18.74 9.06
CA GLU A 238 9.06 -17.50 8.43
C GLU A 238 7.54 -17.48 8.24
N ALA A 239 6.92 -18.60 7.84
CA ALA A 239 5.47 -18.71 7.75
C ALA A 239 4.80 -18.67 9.13
N TYR A 240 5.41 -19.31 10.15
CA TYR A 240 4.92 -19.25 11.52
C TYR A 240 4.96 -17.82 12.09
N ARG A 241 6.06 -17.10 11.88
CA ARG A 241 6.19 -15.69 12.26
C ARG A 241 5.19 -14.82 11.47
N LEU A 242 5.02 -15.04 10.16
CA LEU A 242 4.03 -14.33 9.35
C LEU A 242 2.60 -14.56 9.86
N ALA A 243 2.26 -15.78 10.26
CA ALA A 243 0.96 -16.11 10.85
C ALA A 243 0.68 -15.28 12.12
N ALA A 244 1.69 -15.01 12.95
CA ALA A 244 1.56 -14.12 14.10
C ALA A 244 1.22 -12.68 13.71
N HIS A 245 1.91 -12.13 12.71
CA HIS A 245 1.61 -10.78 12.19
C HIS A 245 0.21 -10.70 11.55
N LEU A 246 -0.24 -11.76 10.87
CA LEU A 246 -1.61 -11.86 10.35
C LEU A 246 -2.64 -11.95 11.49
N ALA A 247 -2.40 -12.79 12.50
CA ALA A 247 -3.28 -12.94 13.67
C ALA A 247 -3.44 -11.64 14.46
N ALA A 248 -2.37 -10.85 14.50
CA ALA A 248 -2.29 -9.51 15.07
C ALA A 248 -3.30 -8.53 14.44
N VAL A 249 -3.51 -8.61 13.12
CA VAL A 249 -4.33 -7.65 12.36
C VAL A 249 -5.73 -8.20 12.02
N ALA A 250 -5.95 -9.50 12.20
CA ALA A 250 -7.21 -10.16 11.82
C ALA A 250 -8.46 -9.58 12.54
N PRO A 251 -9.67 -9.66 11.95
CA PRO A 251 -10.00 -10.33 10.71
C PRO A 251 -9.56 -9.50 9.49
N LEU A 252 -9.18 -10.17 8.42
CA LEU A 252 -8.52 -9.54 7.28
C LEU A 252 -8.87 -10.24 5.96
N SER A 253 -8.81 -9.49 4.86
CA SER A 253 -9.01 -10.00 3.50
C SER A 253 -7.67 -10.34 2.83
N VAL A 254 -7.69 -11.01 1.67
CA VAL A 254 -6.46 -11.38 0.94
C VAL A 254 -5.59 -10.14 0.58
N PRO A 255 -6.13 -9.01 0.11
CA PRO A 255 -5.34 -7.78 -0.07
C PRO A 255 -4.65 -7.31 1.21
N VAL A 256 -5.32 -7.42 2.36
CA VAL A 256 -4.72 -7.06 3.66
C VAL A 256 -3.66 -8.08 4.08
N MET A 257 -3.83 -9.38 3.77
CA MET A 257 -2.78 -10.38 3.98
C MET A 257 -1.50 -10.02 3.22
N ARG A 258 -1.63 -9.61 1.95
CA ARG A 258 -0.49 -9.18 1.12
C ARG A 258 0.15 -7.90 1.65
N LEU A 259 -0.66 -6.98 2.17
CA LEU A 259 -0.15 -5.78 2.85
C LEU A 259 0.68 -6.13 4.09
N VAL A 260 0.22 -7.09 4.90
CA VAL A 260 0.97 -7.59 6.06
C VAL A 260 2.27 -8.25 5.61
N GLN A 261 2.21 -9.09 4.58
CA GLN A 261 3.38 -9.73 3.96
C GLN A 261 4.42 -8.71 3.47
N GLU A 262 4.00 -7.55 2.97
CA GLU A 262 4.90 -6.47 2.53
C GLU A 262 5.42 -5.61 3.70
N ALA A 263 4.71 -5.54 4.83
CA ALA A 263 5.02 -4.65 5.94
C ALA A 263 5.98 -5.25 6.99
N VAL A 264 6.10 -6.58 7.03
CA VAL A 264 6.99 -7.29 7.95
C VAL A 264 8.47 -6.91 7.73
N PRO A 265 9.33 -6.97 8.78
CA PRO A 265 10.71 -6.50 8.69
C PRO A 265 11.66 -7.43 7.90
N TRP A 266 11.17 -8.56 7.38
CA TRP A 266 11.94 -9.49 6.55
C TRP A 266 11.26 -9.68 5.20
N ARG A 267 11.96 -10.28 4.24
CA ARG A 267 11.39 -10.61 2.93
C ARG A 267 10.47 -11.83 3.06
N ALA A 268 9.16 -11.60 3.04
CA ALA A 268 8.17 -12.67 2.99
C ALA A 268 7.66 -12.84 1.54
N ASP A 269 7.86 -14.01 0.96
CA ASP A 269 7.36 -14.34 -0.36
C ASP A 269 5.92 -14.92 -0.29
N THR A 270 5.30 -15.10 -1.47
CA THR A 270 3.91 -15.60 -1.51
C THR A 270 3.82 -17.04 -1.01
N SER A 271 4.92 -17.80 -1.03
CA SER A 271 5.01 -19.17 -0.51
C SER A 271 4.72 -19.23 0.99
N GLN A 272 5.30 -18.33 1.80
CA GLN A 272 5.03 -18.28 3.24
C GLN A 272 3.56 -17.91 3.50
N LEU A 273 2.99 -16.97 2.74
CA LEU A 273 1.57 -16.65 2.88
C LEU A 273 0.67 -17.84 2.48
N ALA A 274 1.07 -18.60 1.46
CA ALA A 274 0.38 -19.82 1.06
C ALA A 274 0.45 -20.87 2.17
N GLU A 275 1.61 -21.11 2.78
CA GLU A 275 1.74 -22.02 3.94
C GLU A 275 0.75 -21.67 5.06
N VAL A 276 0.64 -20.40 5.44
CA VAL A 276 -0.31 -19.96 6.49
C VAL A 276 -1.76 -20.27 6.10
N PHE A 277 -2.13 -19.97 4.86
CA PHE A 277 -3.50 -20.18 4.38
C PHE A 277 -3.84 -21.67 4.25
N LEU A 278 -2.89 -22.48 3.79
CA LEU A 278 -3.03 -23.92 3.61
C LEU A 278 -2.93 -24.69 4.93
N GLY A 279 -2.24 -24.13 5.92
CA GLY A 279 -2.09 -24.69 7.26
C GLY A 279 -3.38 -24.74 8.09
N GLY A 280 -4.50 -24.22 7.57
CA GLY A 280 -5.82 -24.39 8.18
C GLY A 280 -6.10 -23.49 9.39
N LEU A 281 -5.23 -22.53 9.69
CA LEU A 281 -5.40 -21.58 10.79
C LEU A 281 -6.48 -20.52 10.51
N LEU A 282 -6.64 -20.15 9.25
CA LEU A 282 -7.58 -19.12 8.80
C LEU A 282 -8.97 -19.72 8.53
N ARG A 283 -9.99 -19.12 9.14
CA ARG A 283 -11.40 -19.50 8.95
C ARG A 283 -12.17 -18.35 8.29
N PRO A 284 -13.12 -18.63 7.39
CA PRO A 284 -14.02 -17.61 6.86
C PRO A 284 -14.72 -16.86 7.98
N TYR A 285 -14.74 -15.54 7.89
CA TYR A 285 -15.34 -14.63 8.86
C TYR A 285 -16.37 -13.74 8.15
N PRO A 286 -17.54 -13.46 8.76
CA PRO A 286 -18.55 -12.60 8.16
C PRO A 286 -17.98 -11.20 7.92
N ALA A 287 -18.05 -10.73 6.68
CA ALA A 287 -17.65 -9.37 6.36
C ALA A 287 -18.68 -8.36 6.92
N PRO A 288 -18.23 -7.16 7.33
CA PRO A 288 -19.08 -6.12 7.92
C PRO A 288 -19.80 -5.31 6.82
N VAL A 289 -20.45 -6.01 5.91
CA VAL A 289 -21.34 -5.44 4.89
C VAL A 289 -22.73 -6.05 5.07
N PRO A 290 -23.81 -5.33 4.69
CA PRO A 290 -25.17 -5.85 4.81
C PRO A 290 -25.32 -7.23 4.14
N ALA A 291 -25.99 -8.15 4.83
CA ALA A 291 -26.24 -9.49 4.32
C ALA A 291 -27.02 -9.40 2.99
N GLY A 292 -26.45 -9.94 1.91
CA GLY A 292 -27.09 -9.99 0.58
C GLY A 292 -26.31 -9.30 -0.53
N GLU A 293 -25.32 -8.45 -0.23
CA GLU A 293 -24.44 -7.90 -1.27
C GLU A 293 -23.28 -8.85 -1.58
N PRO A 294 -23.12 -9.31 -2.84
CA PRO A 294 -22.06 -10.24 -3.21
C PRO A 294 -20.71 -9.53 -3.20
N LEU A 295 -19.89 -9.83 -2.18
CA LEU A 295 -18.52 -9.34 -2.11
C LEU A 295 -17.67 -9.96 -3.23
N PRO A 296 -16.77 -9.18 -3.85
CA PRO A 296 -15.72 -9.74 -4.68
C PRO A 296 -14.94 -10.81 -3.92
N ALA A 297 -14.62 -11.92 -4.58
CA ALA A 297 -14.00 -13.07 -3.94
C ALA A 297 -12.74 -12.74 -3.12
N LYS A 298 -11.89 -11.85 -3.65
CA LYS A 298 -10.68 -11.35 -2.97
C LYS A 298 -10.94 -10.57 -1.67
N HIS A 299 -12.15 -10.03 -1.48
CA HIS A 299 -12.55 -9.28 -0.29
C HIS A 299 -13.24 -10.17 0.77
N ARG A 300 -13.31 -11.49 0.56
CA ARG A 300 -13.71 -12.42 1.62
C ARG A 300 -12.76 -12.25 2.81
N VAL A 301 -13.36 -12.22 3.99
CA VAL A 301 -12.68 -11.94 5.25
C VAL A 301 -12.39 -13.25 5.97
N PHE A 302 -11.23 -13.33 6.59
CA PHE A 302 -10.77 -14.48 7.36
C PHE A 302 -10.33 -14.05 8.74
N ASP A 303 -10.50 -14.93 9.73
CA ASP A 303 -9.98 -14.76 11.08
C ASP A 303 -9.37 -16.05 11.61
N PHE A 304 -8.64 -15.94 12.71
CA PHE A 304 -8.08 -17.05 13.46
C PHE A 304 -9.04 -17.47 14.57
N THR A 305 -8.95 -18.72 15.02
CA THR A 305 -9.59 -19.09 16.30
C THR A 305 -8.87 -18.39 17.45
N GLU A 306 -9.56 -18.17 18.57
CA GLU A 306 -8.93 -17.51 19.72
C GLU A 306 -7.75 -18.31 20.28
N GLU A 307 -7.82 -19.65 20.29
CA GLU A 307 -6.71 -20.49 20.76
C GLU A 307 -5.47 -20.33 19.87
N SER A 308 -5.65 -20.37 18.55
CA SER A 308 -4.56 -20.19 17.60
C SER A 308 -4.03 -18.76 17.63
N ARG A 309 -4.90 -17.76 17.82
CA ARG A 309 -4.50 -16.35 17.92
C ARG A 309 -3.58 -16.13 19.11
N THR A 310 -3.95 -16.59 20.31
CA THR A 310 -3.13 -16.42 21.51
C THR A 310 -1.77 -17.08 21.34
N ALA A 311 -1.72 -18.33 20.89
CA ALA A 311 -0.47 -19.06 20.67
C ALA A 311 0.46 -18.37 19.65
N LEU A 312 -0.10 -17.75 18.61
CA LEU A 312 0.66 -17.03 17.59
C LEU A 312 1.16 -15.67 18.09
N LEU A 313 0.34 -14.93 18.85
CA LEU A 313 0.75 -13.62 19.40
C LEU A 313 1.88 -13.75 20.43
N ASP A 314 1.94 -14.86 21.17
CA ASP A 314 3.03 -15.15 22.11
C ASP A 314 4.33 -15.55 21.42
N ALA A 315 4.28 -15.91 20.14
CA ALA A 315 5.46 -16.37 19.39
C ALA A 315 6.39 -15.24 18.92
N VAL A 316 5.91 -13.99 18.90
CA VAL A 316 6.62 -12.84 18.34
C VAL A 316 6.62 -11.68 19.34
N PRO A 317 7.73 -10.91 19.48
CA PRO A 317 7.76 -9.76 20.37
C PRO A 317 6.65 -8.75 20.08
N GLN A 318 5.93 -8.32 21.12
CA GLN A 318 4.82 -7.37 21.00
C GLN A 318 5.22 -6.05 20.31
N ALA A 319 6.44 -5.56 20.57
CA ALA A 319 6.97 -4.36 19.93
C ALA A 319 7.04 -4.50 18.40
N GLU A 320 7.39 -5.69 17.90
CA GLU A 320 7.44 -5.98 16.48
C GLU A 320 6.04 -6.00 15.86
N LEU A 321 5.08 -6.66 16.53
CA LEU A 321 3.68 -6.71 16.10
C LEU A 321 3.05 -5.30 16.05
N LEU A 322 3.37 -4.44 17.03
CA LEU A 322 2.92 -3.04 17.05
C LEU A 322 3.53 -2.20 15.92
N LEU A 323 4.82 -2.40 15.61
CA LEU A 323 5.48 -1.70 14.51
C LEU A 323 4.89 -2.10 13.15
N THR A 324 4.67 -3.40 12.92
CA THR A 324 4.01 -3.88 11.71
C THR A 324 2.57 -3.37 11.63
N GLY A 325 1.82 -3.39 12.74
CA GLY A 325 0.47 -2.84 12.83
C GLY A 325 0.38 -1.36 12.45
N ARG A 326 1.34 -0.53 12.89
CA ARG A 326 1.43 0.90 12.52
C ARG A 326 1.65 1.10 11.02
N ARG A 327 2.58 0.36 10.42
CA ARG A 327 2.87 0.43 8.97
C ARG A 327 1.63 0.07 8.16
N ILE A 328 0.93 -0.98 8.55
CA ILE A 328 -0.32 -1.43 7.93
C ILE A 328 -1.41 -0.38 8.08
N GLY A 329 -1.60 0.19 9.27
CA GLY A 329 -2.56 1.25 9.52
C GLY A 329 -2.35 2.45 8.58
N GLN A 330 -1.12 2.94 8.50
CA GLN A 330 -0.73 4.04 7.60
C GLN A 330 -0.94 3.71 6.11
N GLN A 331 -0.68 2.47 5.70
CA GLN A 331 -0.92 2.05 4.33
C GLN A 331 -2.42 1.91 4.02
N LEU A 332 -3.22 1.37 4.93
CA LEU A 332 -4.67 1.26 4.77
C LEU A 332 -5.32 2.64 4.71
N GLU A 333 -4.91 3.60 5.54
CA GLU A 333 -5.39 4.98 5.46
C GLU A 333 -5.11 5.62 4.10
N ARG A 334 -3.97 5.31 3.47
CA ARG A 334 -3.62 5.80 2.14
C ARG A 334 -4.37 5.11 1.01
N LEU A 335 -4.67 3.81 1.14
CA LEU A 335 -5.20 2.97 0.06
C LEU A 335 -6.73 2.83 0.10
N ALA A 336 -7.34 2.92 1.29
CA ALA A 336 -8.78 2.72 1.48
C ALA A 336 -9.60 3.75 0.68
N GLY A 337 -10.56 3.25 -0.11
CA GLY A 337 -11.41 4.06 -0.97
C GLY A 337 -10.71 4.64 -2.22
N ARG A 338 -9.38 4.49 -2.34
CA ARG A 338 -8.57 4.99 -3.46
C ARG A 338 -8.03 3.86 -4.36
N SER A 339 -8.25 2.61 -3.97
CA SER A 339 -7.87 1.40 -4.72
C SER A 339 -9.00 0.37 -4.77
N PRO A 340 -9.22 -0.32 -5.91
CA PRO A 340 -10.24 -1.37 -6.03
C PRO A 340 -9.93 -2.64 -5.23
N ASP A 341 -8.72 -2.77 -4.68
CA ASP A 341 -8.33 -3.84 -3.74
C ASP A 341 -8.60 -3.47 -2.27
N PHE A 342 -8.83 -2.18 -2.00
CA PHE A 342 -9.03 -1.64 -0.66
C PHE A 342 -10.29 -0.77 -0.61
N PRO A 343 -11.50 -1.36 -0.71
CA PRO A 343 -12.74 -0.63 -0.52
C PRO A 343 -12.76 0.09 0.84
N ALA A 344 -13.44 1.23 0.92
CA ALA A 344 -13.41 2.12 2.09
C ALA A 344 -13.80 1.43 3.41
N TRP A 345 -14.65 0.40 3.38
CA TRP A 345 -15.04 -0.37 4.57
C TRP A 345 -13.91 -1.23 5.17
N LEU A 346 -12.86 -1.56 4.43
CA LEU A 346 -11.70 -2.29 4.99
C LEU A 346 -10.89 -1.43 5.97
N ALA A 347 -11.02 -0.11 5.94
CA ALA A 347 -10.48 0.77 6.98
C ALA A 347 -11.31 0.75 8.28
N HIS A 348 -12.53 0.20 8.24
CA HIS A 348 -13.46 0.21 9.38
C HIS A 348 -14.25 -1.11 9.48
N PRO A 349 -13.72 -2.13 10.19
CA PRO A 349 -14.34 -3.46 10.29
C PRO A 349 -15.71 -3.51 10.97
N SER A 350 -16.22 -2.39 11.51
CA SER A 350 -17.57 -2.28 12.07
C SER A 350 -18.61 -1.70 11.11
N GLY A 351 -18.26 -1.44 9.85
CA GLY A 351 -19.24 -1.31 8.76
C GLY A 351 -20.30 -0.23 8.95
N HIS A 352 -19.92 1.01 9.22
CA HIS A 352 -20.77 2.18 8.96
C HIS A 352 -19.95 3.20 8.16
N ALA A 353 -20.53 3.67 7.05
CA ALA A 353 -19.95 4.66 6.17
C ALA A 353 -19.99 6.05 6.83
N ASP A 354 -19.15 6.26 7.83
CA ASP A 354 -18.80 7.58 8.34
C ASP A 354 -17.27 7.63 8.44
N LEU A 355 -16.62 8.34 7.51
CA LEU A 355 -15.25 8.78 7.67
C LEU A 355 -15.26 9.99 8.61
N PRO A 356 -14.78 9.91 9.87
CA PRO A 356 -14.60 11.10 10.67
C PRO A 356 -13.30 11.78 10.20
N ALA A 357 -13.41 13.02 9.73
CA ALA A 357 -12.26 13.87 9.52
C ALA A 357 -11.60 14.19 10.88
N GLY A 358 -10.41 13.67 11.12
CA GLY A 358 -9.63 13.93 12.33
C GLY A 358 -8.70 12.78 12.67
N ARG A 359 -7.39 13.00 12.57
CA ARG A 359 -6.33 12.03 12.86
C ARG A 359 -6.50 11.45 14.27
N ARG A 360 -6.77 10.14 14.37
CA ARG A 360 -6.71 9.40 15.64
C ARG A 360 -5.24 9.05 15.92
N PRO A 361 -4.78 9.13 17.19
CA PRO A 361 -3.39 8.83 17.55
C PRO A 361 -2.99 7.36 17.40
N PHE A 362 -3.94 6.46 17.14
CA PHE A 362 -3.74 5.04 16.85
C PHE A 362 -4.72 4.62 15.76
N THR A 363 -4.26 3.91 14.73
CA THR A 363 -5.13 3.29 13.72
C THR A 363 -6.04 2.23 14.36
N HIS A 364 -7.16 1.86 13.73
CA HIS A 364 -8.05 0.80 14.26
C HIS A 364 -7.29 -0.52 14.49
N VAL A 365 -6.31 -0.83 13.62
CA VAL A 365 -5.42 -1.99 13.73
C VAL A 365 -4.60 -1.92 15.02
N GLU A 366 -4.03 -0.76 15.35
CA GLU A 366 -3.27 -0.53 16.59
C GLU A 366 -4.16 -0.60 17.83
N GLN A 367 -5.36 -0.01 17.78
CA GLN A 367 -6.32 -0.09 18.88
C GLN A 367 -6.69 -1.55 19.18
N LYS A 368 -6.93 -2.33 18.13
CA LYS A 368 -7.24 -3.74 18.27
C LYS A 368 -6.07 -4.54 18.85
N LEU A 369 -4.84 -4.25 18.41
CA LEU A 369 -3.63 -4.87 18.97
C LEU A 369 -3.44 -4.56 20.46
N LEU A 370 -3.60 -3.30 20.84
CA LEU A 370 -3.50 -2.88 22.25
C LEU A 370 -4.57 -3.56 23.11
N SER A 371 -5.82 -3.65 22.62
CA SER A 371 -6.88 -4.38 23.32
C SER A 371 -6.56 -5.88 23.51
N ARG A 372 -5.86 -6.49 22.54
CA ARG A 372 -5.44 -7.90 22.58
C ARG A 372 -4.28 -8.16 23.54
N PHE A 373 -3.40 -7.19 23.72
CA PHE A 373 -2.34 -7.25 24.73
C PHE A 373 -2.82 -6.87 26.14
N GLY A 374 -4.14 -6.81 26.35
CA GLY A 374 -4.72 -6.49 27.65
C GLY A 374 -4.54 -5.03 28.07
N VAL A 375 -4.19 -4.14 27.14
CA VAL A 375 -4.18 -2.69 27.39
C VAL A 375 -5.63 -2.20 27.30
N PRO A 376 -6.26 -1.78 28.40
CA PRO A 376 -7.60 -1.24 28.35
C PRO A 376 -7.58 0.06 27.55
N LEU A 377 -8.11 0.01 26.34
CA LEU A 377 -8.55 1.20 25.62
C LEU A 377 -9.96 1.47 26.11
N ASP A 378 -10.23 2.67 26.63
CA ASP A 378 -11.57 3.05 27.08
C ASP A 378 -12.58 2.93 25.92
N ALA A 379 -13.19 1.76 25.80
CA ALA A 379 -14.37 1.49 25.01
C ALA A 379 -15.60 2.00 25.78
N SER A 380 -15.58 3.30 26.10
CA SER A 380 -16.68 4.01 26.73
C SER A 380 -17.44 4.84 25.70
N ALA A 381 -17.74 4.23 24.53
CA ALA A 381 -18.91 4.60 23.76
C ALA A 381 -20.04 3.65 24.19
N ARG A 382 -20.57 3.89 25.40
CA ARG A 382 -21.81 3.25 25.85
C ARG A 382 -22.90 3.59 24.83
N ARG A 383 -23.46 2.55 24.20
CA ARG A 383 -24.74 2.58 23.50
C ARG A 383 -25.77 3.29 24.38
N ILE A 384 -26.15 4.51 23.98
CA ILE A 384 -27.37 5.17 24.45
C ILE A 384 -28.39 4.99 23.33
N ALA A 385 -29.42 4.18 23.58
CA ALA A 385 -30.64 4.16 22.78
C ALA A 385 -31.30 5.56 22.83
N PRO A 386 -32.01 5.99 21.77
CA PRO A 386 -32.26 7.41 21.55
C PRO A 386 -33.33 7.94 22.52
N PRO A 387 -33.10 9.10 23.15
CA PRO A 387 -34.16 10.03 23.41
C PRO A 387 -34.04 11.20 22.42
N SER A 388 -35.08 11.32 21.63
CA SER A 388 -35.66 12.53 21.04
C SER A 388 -34.82 13.81 21.06
N ASP A 389 -34.59 14.32 19.86
CA ASP A 389 -34.31 15.73 19.55
C ASP A 389 -35.06 16.66 20.52
N PRO A 390 -34.38 17.70 21.07
CA PRO A 390 -34.55 18.96 20.37
C PRO A 390 -33.29 19.83 20.30
N ALA A 391 -33.15 20.42 19.11
CA ALA A 391 -32.65 21.78 18.88
C ALA A 391 -31.12 21.97 18.93
N GLY A 392 -30.50 21.63 17.80
CA GLY A 392 -29.89 22.65 16.94
C GLY A 392 -28.88 23.59 17.60
N ARG A 393 -27.61 23.17 17.63
CA ARG A 393 -26.48 24.08 17.40
C ARG A 393 -25.52 23.43 16.44
N THR A 394 -25.51 23.99 15.24
CA THR A 394 -24.49 23.83 14.21
C THR A 394 -23.12 24.01 14.83
N ASP A 395 -22.31 22.94 14.88
CA ASP A 395 -20.86 23.07 15.02
C ASP A 395 -20.35 23.75 13.74
N THR A 396 -20.19 25.07 13.84
CA THR A 396 -19.45 25.86 12.87
C THR A 396 -18.02 25.33 12.85
N ALA A 397 -17.65 24.67 11.76
CA ALA A 397 -16.28 24.54 11.33
C ALA A 397 -15.65 25.95 11.32
N GLY A 398 -14.66 26.20 12.19
CA GLY A 398 -14.06 27.53 12.28
C GLY A 398 -12.84 27.70 13.19
N ASP A 399 -12.72 27.00 14.33
CA ASP A 399 -11.71 27.39 15.33
C ASP A 399 -10.76 26.26 15.77
N GLY A 400 -9.88 25.82 14.86
CA GLY A 400 -8.55 25.25 15.19
C GLY A 400 -8.42 24.08 16.19
N GLY A 401 -9.53 23.42 16.56
CA GLY A 401 -9.58 22.41 17.61
C GLY A 401 -9.53 22.95 19.05
N TRP A 402 -9.67 24.26 19.24
CA TRP A 402 -9.77 24.88 20.56
C TRP A 402 -11.15 24.64 21.17
N ARG A 403 -11.18 24.40 22.47
CA ARG A 403 -12.41 24.13 23.24
C ARG A 403 -12.41 24.99 24.50
N PRO A 404 -13.59 25.30 25.07
CA PRO A 404 -13.67 25.93 26.38
C PRO A 404 -12.94 25.10 27.45
N LEU A 405 -12.43 25.78 28.49
CA LEU A 405 -11.84 25.13 29.66
C LEU A 405 -12.84 24.17 30.32
N LEU A 406 -12.36 23.01 30.78
CA LEU A 406 -13.12 22.10 31.62
C LEU A 406 -13.10 22.57 33.09
N PRO A 407 -14.06 22.11 33.93
CA PRO A 407 -14.09 22.45 35.35
C PRO A 407 -12.79 22.10 36.12
N ASP A 408 -12.09 21.06 35.68
CA ASP A 408 -10.84 20.59 36.29
C ASP A 408 -9.58 21.27 35.72
N ASP A 409 -9.70 22.11 34.68
CA ASP A 409 -8.57 22.84 34.13
C ASP A 409 -8.21 24.05 35.02
N PRO A 410 -6.91 24.39 35.15
CA PRO A 410 -6.50 25.56 35.89
C PRO A 410 -7.01 26.84 35.23
N VAL A 411 -7.65 27.73 35.99
CA VAL A 411 -8.08 29.05 35.48
C VAL A 411 -6.88 29.99 35.29
N ARG A 412 -5.78 29.76 36.02
CA ARG A 412 -4.52 30.49 35.92
C ARG A 412 -3.31 29.56 36.03
N LEU A 413 -2.28 29.86 35.24
CA LEU A 413 -0.96 29.25 35.33
C LEU A 413 0.07 30.38 35.32
N GLY A 414 0.86 30.48 36.39
CA GLY A 414 1.76 31.62 36.59
C GLY A 414 1.03 32.97 36.50
N PRO A 415 1.56 33.96 35.74
CA PRO A 415 0.91 35.24 35.54
C PRO A 415 -0.23 35.21 34.49
N TYR A 416 -0.50 34.07 33.86
CA TYR A 416 -1.43 33.94 32.74
C TYR A 416 -2.81 33.46 33.16
N ARG A 417 -3.86 34.10 32.63
CA ARG A 417 -5.25 33.63 32.73
C ARG A 417 -5.61 32.82 31.48
N LEU A 418 -6.11 31.60 31.66
CA LEU A 418 -6.43 30.70 30.56
C LEU A 418 -7.84 30.96 30.03
N THR A 419 -8.06 30.74 28.73
CA THR A 419 -9.34 30.95 28.04
C THR A 419 -9.85 29.69 27.37
N ASP A 420 -8.97 28.99 26.67
CA ASP A 420 -9.30 27.84 25.83
C ASP A 420 -8.26 26.75 26.02
N ARG A 421 -8.70 25.50 25.83
CA ARG A 421 -7.87 24.31 25.89
C ARG A 421 -7.82 23.63 24.55
N ARG A 422 -6.71 22.96 24.29
CA ARG A 422 -6.57 22.01 23.18
C ARG A 422 -5.74 20.82 23.66
N PRO A 423 -6.25 19.59 23.55
CA PRO A 423 -5.46 18.43 23.88
C PRO A 423 -4.33 18.26 22.85
N GLY A 424 -3.09 18.17 23.34
CA GLY A 424 -1.93 17.72 22.56
C GLY A 424 -1.66 16.23 22.79
N ARG A 425 -0.68 15.70 22.04
CA ARG A 425 -0.30 14.28 22.06
C ARG A 425 0.20 13.83 23.44
N ARG A 426 1.09 14.62 24.05
CA ARG A 426 1.70 14.37 25.37
C ARG A 426 1.49 15.51 26.37
N THR A 427 1.08 16.67 25.88
CA THR A 427 0.86 17.89 26.68
C THR A 427 -0.57 18.41 26.49
N LEU A 428 -1.11 19.12 27.47
CA LEU A 428 -2.29 19.95 27.29
C LEU A 428 -1.80 21.35 26.91
N VAL A 429 -2.45 21.94 25.90
CA VAL A 429 -2.13 23.27 25.42
C VAL A 429 -3.27 24.20 25.79
N TYR A 430 -2.96 25.36 26.36
CA TYR A 430 -3.94 26.39 26.68
C TYR A 430 -3.63 27.68 25.95
N ARG A 431 -4.67 28.41 25.54
CA ARG A 431 -4.55 29.83 25.23
C ARG A 431 -4.73 30.60 26.52
N GLY A 432 -3.88 31.61 26.72
CA GLY A 432 -3.97 32.49 27.86
C GLY A 432 -3.45 33.89 27.56
N GLN A 433 -3.67 34.78 28.52
CA GLN A 433 -3.20 36.16 28.45
C GLN A 433 -2.53 36.56 29.76
N ASP A 434 -1.45 37.33 29.68
CA ASP A 434 -0.80 37.90 30.86
C ASP A 434 -1.59 39.10 31.41
N ARG A 435 -1.09 39.73 32.49
CA ARG A 435 -1.70 40.93 33.09
C ARG A 435 -1.77 42.13 32.14
N GLN A 436 -0.95 42.17 31.10
CA GLN A 436 -0.90 43.21 30.08
C GLN A 436 -1.76 42.86 28.84
N ARG A 437 -2.55 41.77 28.90
CA ARG A 437 -3.35 41.21 27.80
C ARG A 437 -2.53 40.72 26.61
N ARG A 438 -1.24 40.42 26.79
CA ARG A 438 -0.43 39.79 25.73
C ARG A 438 -0.80 38.32 25.65
N ALA A 439 -1.06 37.85 24.43
CA ALA A 439 -1.51 36.48 24.19
C ALA A 439 -0.33 35.49 24.26
N ALA A 440 -0.55 34.38 24.95
CA ALA A 440 0.41 33.31 25.14
C ALA A 440 -0.23 31.94 24.91
N VAL A 441 0.59 30.98 24.50
CA VAL A 441 0.25 29.56 24.44
C VAL A 441 1.01 28.87 25.56
N LEU A 442 0.27 28.24 26.47
CA LEU A 442 0.84 27.52 27.60
C LEU A 442 0.78 26.02 27.34
N ARG A 443 1.85 25.30 27.69
CA ARG A 443 1.88 23.83 27.67
C ARG A 443 2.12 23.30 29.06
N VAL A 444 1.38 22.26 29.41
CA VAL A 444 1.55 21.48 30.64
C VAL A 444 1.61 19.99 30.33
N PRO A 445 2.32 19.17 31.12
CA PRO A 445 2.20 17.73 31.02
C PRO A 445 0.75 17.30 31.21
N ARG A 446 0.34 16.29 30.46
CA ARG A 446 -0.93 15.63 30.69
C ARG A 446 -0.87 14.81 32.00
N PRO A 447 -1.90 14.84 32.85
CA PRO A 447 -1.90 14.10 34.12
C PRO A 447 -1.92 12.57 33.91
N ASP A 448 -2.40 12.11 32.75
CA ASP A 448 -2.41 10.70 32.34
C ASP A 448 -1.08 10.21 31.74
N GLN A 449 -0.06 11.07 31.64
CA GLN A 449 1.24 10.74 31.06
C GLN A 449 2.31 10.48 32.14
N PRO A 450 3.35 9.68 31.84
CA PRO A 450 4.42 9.40 32.79
C PRO A 450 5.13 10.67 33.25
N ALA A 451 5.66 10.67 34.49
CA ALA A 451 6.43 11.79 35.04
C ALA A 451 7.62 12.20 34.15
N ALA A 452 8.15 11.27 33.34
CA ALA A 452 9.19 11.55 32.35
C ALA A 452 8.79 12.60 31.30
N THR A 453 7.49 12.84 31.06
CA THR A 453 7.00 13.88 30.14
C THR A 453 7.37 15.30 30.60
N VAL A 454 7.65 15.51 31.89
CA VAL A 454 8.16 16.80 32.39
C VAL A 454 9.49 17.16 31.72
N ARG A 455 10.38 16.18 31.53
CA ARG A 455 11.68 16.40 30.86
C ARG A 455 11.53 16.87 29.41
N LEU A 456 10.44 16.50 28.73
CA LEU A 456 10.16 16.96 27.37
C LEU A 456 9.77 18.45 27.33
N LEU A 457 9.12 18.98 28.37
CA LEU A 457 8.86 20.41 28.49
C LEU A 457 10.15 21.19 28.79
N ASP A 458 11.05 20.62 29.60
CA ASP A 458 12.37 21.23 29.86
C ASP A 458 13.20 21.27 28.57
N THR A 459 13.22 20.19 27.80
CA THR A 459 13.82 20.12 26.46
C THR A 459 13.24 21.17 25.54
N GLU A 460 11.91 21.31 25.47
CA GLU A 460 11.27 22.32 24.63
C GLU A 460 11.63 23.73 25.08
N ALA A 461 11.60 24.02 26.38
CA ALA A 461 11.98 25.34 26.91
C ALA A 461 13.44 25.69 26.57
N GLU A 462 14.35 24.73 26.69
CA GLU A 462 15.76 24.90 26.31
C GLU A 462 15.91 25.18 24.81
N ALA A 463 15.23 24.40 23.96
CA ALA A 463 15.23 24.62 22.51
C ALA A 463 14.71 26.01 22.14
N LEU A 464 13.57 26.43 22.70
CA LEU A 464 13.00 27.76 22.46
C LEU A 464 13.91 28.89 22.97
N THR A 465 14.64 28.67 24.07
CA THR A 465 15.60 29.64 24.61
C THR A 465 16.78 29.85 23.67
N ARG A 466 17.36 28.78 23.11
CA ARG A 466 18.51 28.88 22.18
C ARG A 466 18.11 29.45 20.82
N LEU A 467 16.92 29.11 20.35
CA LEU A 467 16.41 29.62 19.08
C LEU A 467 15.99 31.09 19.18
N ASP A 468 15.51 31.55 20.34
CA ASP A 468 15.15 32.94 20.64
C ASP A 468 14.27 33.58 19.56
N GLY A 469 13.19 32.88 19.20
CA GLY A 469 12.25 33.32 18.16
C GLY A 469 12.70 33.07 16.72
N ARG A 470 13.94 32.62 16.48
CA ARG A 470 14.42 32.27 15.12
C ARG A 470 13.85 30.93 14.71
N TYR A 471 12.90 30.96 13.78
CA TYR A 471 12.18 29.78 13.28
C TYR A 471 11.45 28.96 14.34
N ALA A 472 11.18 29.54 15.52
CA ALA A 472 10.48 28.89 16.62
C ALA A 472 9.68 29.93 17.40
N PRO A 473 8.65 29.53 18.17
CA PRO A 473 7.99 30.44 19.10
C PRO A 473 9.00 31.04 20.11
N VAL A 474 8.84 32.31 20.46
CA VAL A 474 9.57 32.90 21.58
C VAL A 474 9.10 32.28 22.90
N LEU A 475 10.02 31.80 23.73
CA LEU A 475 9.73 31.41 25.11
C LEU A 475 9.45 32.68 25.93
N LEU A 476 8.26 32.76 26.54
CA LEU A 476 7.85 33.92 27.33
C LEU A 476 8.12 33.73 28.81
N ASP A 477 7.86 32.54 29.33
CA ASP A 477 8.00 32.21 30.75
C ASP A 477 7.98 30.69 30.96
N ARG A 478 8.45 30.20 32.11
CA ARG A 478 8.31 28.80 32.52
C ARG A 478 8.22 28.69 34.04
N GLY A 479 7.44 27.74 34.52
CA GLY A 479 7.29 27.48 35.95
C GLY A 479 7.46 26.01 36.27
N THR A 480 8.38 25.73 37.20
CA THR A 480 8.59 24.41 37.80
C THR A 480 8.17 24.39 39.28
N GLU A 481 8.02 25.57 39.91
CA GLU A 481 7.59 25.73 41.30
C GLU A 481 6.06 25.76 41.38
N GLY A 482 5.43 24.59 41.56
CA GLY A 482 3.97 24.45 41.67
C GLY A 482 3.48 22.99 41.50
N GLN A 483 2.15 22.77 41.55
CA GLN A 483 1.56 21.41 41.41
C GLN A 483 1.77 20.77 40.02
N VAL A 484 1.91 21.57 38.94
CA VAL A 484 2.12 21.08 37.57
C VAL A 484 3.14 21.98 36.85
N PRO A 485 4.23 21.42 36.27
CA PRO A 485 5.18 22.17 35.45
C PRO A 485 4.51 22.75 34.19
N TRP A 486 4.94 23.94 33.78
CA TRP A 486 4.38 24.59 32.60
C TRP A 486 5.42 25.47 31.88
N LEU A 487 5.25 25.64 30.57
CA LEU A 487 5.97 26.64 29.78
C LEU A 487 4.97 27.49 29.01
N ALA A 488 5.28 28.79 28.86
CA ALA A 488 4.51 29.74 28.10
C ALA A 488 5.34 30.24 26.92
N MET A 489 4.75 30.23 25.72
CA MET A 489 5.40 30.68 24.48
C MET A 489 4.48 31.63 23.71
N SER A 490 5.06 32.42 22.81
CA SER A 490 4.31 33.25 21.87
C SER A 490 3.40 32.41 20.96
N ARG A 491 2.30 33.02 20.49
CA ARG A 491 1.44 32.40 19.49
C ARG A 491 2.16 32.38 18.14
N ILE A 492 2.07 31.26 17.42
CA ILE A 492 2.43 31.20 16.01
C ILE A 492 1.29 31.87 15.24
N ALA A 493 1.51 33.08 14.77
CA ALA A 493 0.52 33.90 14.06
C ALA A 493 1.20 34.79 13.01
N GLU A 494 0.43 35.30 12.05
CA GLU A 494 0.94 36.35 11.15
C GLU A 494 0.87 37.73 11.83
N ASP A 495 1.76 38.65 11.44
CA ASP A 495 1.77 40.02 11.97
C ASP A 495 0.48 40.79 11.62
N ASP A 496 -0.13 40.49 10.46
CA ASP A 496 -1.31 41.19 9.94
C ASP A 496 -2.64 40.60 10.44
N ASP A 497 -2.67 39.31 10.79
CA ASP A 497 -3.84 38.61 11.32
C ASP A 497 -3.42 37.70 12.49
N PRO A 498 -3.43 38.22 13.73
CA PRO A 498 -2.99 37.49 14.91
C PRO A 498 -3.93 36.36 15.33
N ASP A 499 -5.12 36.27 14.74
CA ASP A 499 -6.11 35.23 15.03
C ASP A 499 -6.23 34.16 13.95
N ALA A 500 -5.75 34.43 12.72
CA ALA A 500 -5.53 33.41 11.72
C ALA A 500 -4.49 32.39 12.20
N ARG A 501 -4.79 31.11 11.96
CA ARG A 501 -3.84 30.02 12.16
C ARG A 501 -2.99 29.88 10.90
N PRO A 502 -1.65 30.05 10.98
CA PRO A 502 -0.79 29.79 9.83
C PRO A 502 -0.92 28.33 9.39
N PRO A 503 -1.02 28.05 8.08
CA PRO A 503 -1.12 26.69 7.58
C PRO A 503 0.19 25.94 7.81
N ARG A 504 0.11 24.63 8.01
CA ARG A 504 1.28 23.74 7.99
C ARG A 504 1.58 23.29 6.58
N ILE A 505 2.78 22.77 6.34
CA ILE A 505 3.10 22.13 5.05
C ILE A 505 2.08 21.03 4.72
N SER A 506 1.64 20.25 5.71
CA SER A 506 0.59 19.23 5.51
C SER A 506 -0.76 19.82 5.10
N ASP A 507 -1.18 20.93 5.71
CA ASP A 507 -2.43 21.61 5.39
C ASP A 507 -2.39 22.12 3.93
N LEU A 508 -1.26 22.72 3.50
CA LEU A 508 -1.05 23.18 2.11
C LEU A 508 -1.05 22.02 1.10
N VAL A 509 -0.48 20.87 1.47
CA VAL A 509 -0.48 19.67 0.61
C VAL A 509 -1.88 19.09 0.48
N GLU A 510 -2.64 19.03 1.57
CA GLU A 510 -4.03 18.55 1.58
C GLU A 510 -4.95 19.47 0.75
N GLU A 511 -4.82 20.79 0.93
CA GLU A 511 -5.56 21.80 0.15
C GLU A 511 -5.23 21.74 -1.34
N ALA A 512 -3.94 21.64 -1.70
CA ALA A 512 -3.51 21.55 -3.08
C ALA A 512 -3.96 20.25 -3.75
N ALA A 513 -3.97 19.12 -3.03
CA ALA A 513 -4.51 17.86 -3.52
C ALA A 513 -6.02 17.95 -3.82
N TYR A 514 -6.77 18.65 -2.98
CA TYR A 514 -8.20 18.89 -3.19
C TYR A 514 -8.46 19.83 -4.38
N ALA A 515 -7.66 20.89 -4.52
CA ALA A 515 -7.77 21.85 -5.60
C ALA A 515 -7.18 21.36 -6.95
N GLY A 516 -6.49 20.23 -6.96
CA GLY A 516 -5.76 19.74 -8.13
C GLY A 516 -4.59 20.65 -8.53
N GLN A 517 -3.99 21.36 -7.56
CA GLN A 517 -2.91 22.33 -7.74
C GLN A 517 -1.60 21.84 -7.08
N ALA A 518 -0.52 22.60 -7.23
CA ALA A 518 0.73 22.33 -6.54
C ALA A 518 0.68 23.00 -5.14
N PRO A 519 1.26 22.39 -4.09
CA PRO A 519 1.25 22.96 -2.74
C PRO A 519 1.99 24.31 -2.65
N PHE A 520 2.98 24.49 -3.51
CA PHE A 520 3.74 25.73 -3.63
C PHE A 520 3.96 26.06 -5.08
N ASP A 521 3.92 27.32 -5.47
CA ASP A 521 4.52 27.80 -6.72
C ASP A 521 6.05 27.78 -6.66
N THR A 522 6.74 27.90 -7.80
CA THR A 522 8.20 27.72 -7.86
C THR A 522 8.96 28.68 -6.93
N LEU A 523 8.62 29.97 -6.95
CA LEU A 523 9.27 30.97 -6.10
C LEU A 523 8.91 30.81 -4.60
N PRO A 524 7.62 30.74 -4.20
CA PRO A 524 7.24 30.45 -2.81
C PRO A 524 7.81 29.13 -2.29
N GLY A 525 7.88 28.10 -3.14
CA GLY A 525 8.46 26.79 -2.79
C GLY A 525 9.96 26.86 -2.56
N LEU A 526 10.72 27.58 -3.39
CA LEU A 526 12.15 27.82 -3.16
C LEU A 526 12.39 28.62 -1.88
N PHE A 527 11.56 29.62 -1.62
CA PHE A 527 11.64 30.40 -0.39
C PHE A 527 11.37 29.54 0.84
N ALA A 528 10.29 28.73 0.82
CA ALA A 528 9.98 27.81 1.92
C ALA A 528 11.07 26.75 2.12
N ALA A 529 11.61 26.19 1.02
CA ALA A 529 12.72 25.24 1.04
C ALA A 529 13.98 25.85 1.67
N TRP A 530 14.35 27.06 1.27
CA TRP A 530 15.49 27.79 1.82
C TRP A 530 15.31 28.06 3.32
N GLN A 531 14.16 28.60 3.72
CA GLN A 531 13.86 28.88 5.12
C GLN A 531 13.85 27.61 5.98
N LEU A 532 13.40 26.49 5.42
CA LEU A 532 13.42 25.19 6.09
C LEU A 532 14.83 24.66 6.31
N ALA A 533 15.69 24.71 5.28
CA ALA A 533 17.09 24.33 5.42
C ALA A 533 17.81 25.24 6.44
N SER A 534 17.57 26.56 6.38
CA SER A 534 18.11 27.52 7.34
C SER A 534 17.61 27.28 8.77
N ALA A 535 16.35 26.91 8.98
CA ALA A 535 15.82 26.59 10.30
C ALA A 535 16.50 25.36 10.92
N VAL A 536 16.71 24.31 10.12
CA VAL A 536 17.43 23.10 10.56
C VAL A 536 18.89 23.41 10.84
N ASP A 537 19.55 24.22 10.01
CA ASP A 537 20.93 24.65 10.23
C ASP A 537 21.08 25.45 11.53
N VAL A 538 20.17 26.40 11.78
CA VAL A 538 20.13 27.15 13.04
C VAL A 538 19.92 26.22 14.24
N CYS A 539 19.10 25.17 14.12
CA CYS A 539 18.99 24.17 15.18
C CYS A 539 20.34 23.48 15.42
N HIS A 540 20.97 22.93 14.38
CA HIS A 540 22.23 22.19 14.51
C HIS A 540 23.37 23.05 15.09
N VAL A 541 23.49 24.31 14.66
CA VAL A 541 24.49 25.27 15.18
C VAL A 541 24.27 25.56 16.68
N ASN A 542 23.03 25.51 17.16
CA ASN A 542 22.70 25.70 18.57
C ASN A 542 22.71 24.38 19.38
N GLY A 543 23.27 23.30 18.82
CA GLY A 543 23.33 21.99 19.49
C GLY A 543 21.97 21.30 19.59
N LEU A 544 20.99 21.70 18.77
CA LEU A 544 19.64 21.16 18.75
C LEU A 544 19.45 20.22 17.56
N VAL A 545 18.97 19.00 17.82
CA VAL A 545 18.66 18.02 16.77
C VAL A 545 17.19 17.57 16.90
N PRO A 546 16.27 18.13 16.11
CA PRO A 546 14.87 17.70 16.10
C PRO A 546 14.72 16.22 15.69
N ALA A 547 14.12 15.38 16.54
CA ALA A 547 13.87 13.97 16.21
C ALA A 547 12.74 13.77 15.18
N ALA A 548 11.84 14.75 15.05
CA ALA A 548 10.64 14.65 14.24
C ALA A 548 10.42 15.90 13.38
N LEU A 549 11.16 16.01 12.28
CA LEU A 549 10.91 17.01 11.24
C LEU A 549 9.91 16.46 10.22
N THR A 550 8.67 16.94 10.25
CA THR A 550 7.57 16.42 9.41
C THR A 550 6.75 17.57 8.84
N ALA A 551 5.90 17.29 7.84
CA ALA A 551 5.04 18.31 7.24
C ALA A 551 4.05 18.92 8.24
N ASP A 552 3.78 18.23 9.36
CA ASP A 552 2.90 18.68 10.43
C ASP A 552 3.58 19.52 11.51
N SER A 553 4.90 19.43 11.62
CA SER A 553 5.68 20.21 12.58
C SER A 553 6.20 21.53 11.99
N VAL A 554 5.93 21.83 10.72
CA VAL A 554 6.37 23.08 10.08
C VAL A 554 5.18 23.96 9.71
N PHE A 555 5.11 25.13 10.32
CA PHE A 555 4.15 26.19 10.00
C PHE A 555 4.74 27.12 8.94
N VAL A 556 3.95 27.43 7.92
CA VAL A 556 4.34 28.33 6.83
C VAL A 556 3.67 29.68 7.07
N LEU A 557 4.47 30.72 7.27
CA LEU A 557 4.03 32.10 7.37
C LEU A 557 4.39 32.83 6.08
N ARG A 558 3.78 33.99 5.84
CA ARG A 558 4.06 34.80 4.65
C ARG A 558 5.54 35.11 4.38
N ARG A 559 6.36 35.28 5.43
CA ARG A 559 7.76 35.71 5.32
C ARG A 559 8.77 34.78 6.01
N SER A 560 8.33 33.68 6.59
CA SER A 560 9.19 32.76 7.33
C SER A 560 8.50 31.40 7.49
N ILE A 561 9.21 30.45 8.08
CA ILE A 561 8.60 29.24 8.62
C ILE A 561 8.80 29.20 10.14
N VAL A 562 7.99 28.43 10.83
CA VAL A 562 8.15 28.17 12.26
C VAL A 562 8.10 26.67 12.51
N LEU A 563 9.15 26.15 13.14
CA LEU A 563 9.22 24.79 13.65
C LEU A 563 8.38 24.69 14.94
N GLY A 564 7.44 23.78 14.92
CA GLY A 564 6.69 23.32 16.08
C GLY A 564 7.21 21.97 16.58
N ASP A 565 6.65 21.54 17.71
CA ASP A 565 6.92 20.24 18.33
C ASP A 565 8.41 19.98 18.65
N LEU A 566 9.06 20.99 19.25
CA LEU A 566 10.47 20.92 19.67
C LEU A 566 10.66 20.13 20.97
N SER A 567 9.61 19.50 21.47
CA SER A 567 9.63 18.69 22.70
C SER A 567 10.41 17.37 22.56
N ASP A 568 10.52 16.83 21.33
CA ASP A 568 11.32 15.66 21.00
C ASP A 568 12.69 16.05 20.38
N CYS A 569 13.30 17.15 20.84
CA CYS A 569 14.64 17.57 20.39
C CYS A 569 15.75 16.91 21.22
N ALA A 570 16.86 16.50 20.61
CA ALA A 570 18.09 16.27 21.37
C ALA A 570 18.84 17.59 21.56
N VAL A 571 19.30 17.82 22.78
CA VAL A 571 20.05 19.02 23.17
C VAL A 571 21.45 18.58 23.56
N ASP A 572 22.47 19.02 22.83
CA ASP A 572 23.88 18.65 23.05
C ASP A 572 24.12 17.13 23.14
N GLY A 573 23.33 16.34 22.39
CA GLY A 573 23.39 14.89 22.37
C GLY A 573 22.56 14.18 23.46
N GLU A 574 21.95 14.91 24.38
CA GLU A 574 20.99 14.36 25.34
C GLU A 574 19.57 14.35 24.76
N TYR A 575 18.90 13.20 24.84
CA TYR A 575 17.54 13.03 24.32
C TYR A 575 16.60 12.50 25.40
N ALA A 576 15.56 13.27 25.71
CA ALA A 576 14.57 12.94 26.73
C ALA A 576 13.42 12.06 26.21
N GLY A 577 13.33 11.85 24.89
CA GLY A 577 12.30 11.03 24.24
C GLY A 577 12.62 9.53 24.25
N THR A 578 11.72 8.74 23.67
CA THR A 578 11.89 7.28 23.55
C THR A 578 12.56 6.92 22.23
N GLY A 579 13.62 6.11 22.26
CA GLY A 579 14.28 5.60 21.06
C GLY A 579 15.77 5.98 21.00
N PRO A 580 16.43 5.75 19.84
CA PRO A 580 17.80 6.21 19.63
C PRO A 580 17.87 7.73 19.67
N VAL A 581 19.01 8.26 20.11
CA VAL A 581 19.29 9.70 20.10
C VAL A 581 19.31 10.18 18.65
N PRO A 582 18.49 11.17 18.26
CA PRO A 582 18.50 11.69 16.90
C PRO A 582 19.85 12.34 16.60
N VAL A 583 20.39 12.08 15.42
CA VAL A 583 21.64 12.72 14.94
C VAL A 583 21.34 13.71 13.81
N PRO A 584 22.18 14.74 13.59
CA PRO A 584 21.93 15.76 12.57
C PRO A 584 21.64 15.18 11.17
N ALA A 585 22.28 14.06 10.84
CA ALA A 585 22.07 13.36 9.57
C ALA A 585 20.64 12.81 9.40
N ASP A 586 19.94 12.45 10.48
CA ASP A 586 18.55 11.99 10.44
C ASP A 586 17.59 13.17 10.19
N THR A 587 17.86 14.32 10.81
CA THR A 587 17.12 15.56 10.53
C THR A 587 17.33 16.02 9.07
N VAL A 588 18.54 15.85 8.52
CA VAL A 588 18.82 16.12 7.09
C VAL A 588 18.05 15.17 6.18
N TYR A 589 17.92 13.89 6.53
CA TYR A 589 17.10 12.95 5.76
C TYR A 589 15.64 13.43 5.68
N ALA A 590 15.06 13.77 6.83
CA ALA A 590 13.71 14.30 6.91
C ALA A 590 13.54 15.64 6.16
N LEU A 591 14.56 16.50 6.20
CA LEU A 591 14.62 17.73 5.39
C LEU A 591 14.54 17.39 3.89
N GLY A 592 15.29 16.39 3.42
CA GLY A 592 15.25 15.93 2.03
C GLY A 592 13.85 15.45 1.59
N GLU A 593 13.12 14.74 2.46
CA GLU A 593 11.74 14.33 2.19
C GLU A 593 10.79 15.53 2.06
N LEU A 594 10.91 16.52 2.95
CA LEU A 594 10.09 17.74 2.88
C LEU A 594 10.40 18.58 1.64
N LEU A 595 11.67 18.65 1.22
CA LEU A 595 12.07 19.36 0.01
C LEU A 595 11.50 18.73 -1.26
N GLN A 596 11.36 17.39 -1.30
CA GLN A 596 10.64 16.70 -2.37
C GLN A 596 9.15 17.07 -2.39
N ILE A 597 8.52 17.17 -1.22
CA ILE A 597 7.10 17.57 -1.11
C ILE A 597 6.91 19.01 -1.61
N ILE A 598 7.74 19.95 -1.15
CA ILE A 598 7.69 21.37 -1.54
C ILE A 598 7.83 21.56 -3.06
N SER A 599 8.60 20.68 -3.72
CA SER A 599 8.92 20.76 -5.14
C SER A 599 8.01 19.95 -6.06
N THR A 600 6.87 19.46 -5.55
CA THR A 600 5.88 18.64 -6.29
C THR A 600 4.97 19.51 -7.20
N ARG A 601 4.54 19.01 -8.37
CA ARG A 601 3.64 19.70 -9.34
C ARG A 601 2.19 19.19 -9.24
N ALA A 602 1.23 20.04 -9.64
CA ALA A 602 -0.20 19.74 -9.77
C ALA A 602 -0.51 18.59 -10.75
N GLY A 603 -1.48 17.73 -10.41
CA GLY A 603 -2.21 16.91 -11.38
C GLY A 603 -1.68 15.51 -11.72
N GLU A 604 -0.57 15.06 -11.13
CA GLU A 604 -0.14 13.66 -11.25
C GLU A 604 -0.32 12.91 -9.92
N PRO A 605 -1.07 11.79 -9.89
CA PRO A 605 -1.13 10.94 -8.71
C PRO A 605 0.26 10.31 -8.57
N ALA A 606 1.06 10.77 -7.61
CA ALA A 606 2.38 10.22 -7.32
C ALA A 606 2.27 8.73 -6.94
N ARG A 607 2.22 7.88 -7.97
CA ARG A 607 2.23 6.42 -7.91
C ARG A 607 3.51 5.98 -8.62
N HIS A 608 4.43 5.44 -7.83
CA HIS A 608 5.54 4.56 -8.25
C HIS A 608 6.85 5.17 -8.80
N LEU A 609 7.38 6.25 -8.23
CA LEU A 609 8.80 6.61 -8.35
C LEU A 609 9.35 7.21 -7.03
N PRO A 610 10.62 6.99 -6.67
CA PRO A 610 11.38 7.95 -5.88
C PRO A 610 11.81 9.10 -6.80
N GLU A 611 10.87 9.94 -7.23
CA GLU A 611 11.20 11.17 -7.94
C GLU A 611 10.25 12.29 -7.52
N GLY A 612 10.50 12.86 -6.34
CA GLY A 612 10.09 14.23 -6.05
C GLY A 612 10.91 15.23 -6.88
N MET A 613 10.58 16.52 -6.77
CA MET A 613 11.25 17.62 -7.50
C MET A 613 10.82 17.84 -8.95
N HIS A 614 9.54 17.61 -9.26
CA HIS A 614 8.94 17.94 -10.58
C HIS A 614 9.07 19.41 -10.98
N LYS A 615 9.28 20.32 -10.02
CA LYS A 615 9.53 21.75 -10.27
C LYS A 615 11.01 22.08 -10.49
N TRP A 616 11.94 21.22 -10.09
CA TRP A 616 13.38 21.44 -10.23
C TRP A 616 13.96 20.49 -11.30
N GLN A 617 13.48 20.65 -12.53
CA GLN A 617 13.80 19.79 -13.68
C GLN A 617 14.58 20.56 -14.75
N GLY A 618 15.53 19.88 -15.40
CA GLY A 618 16.43 20.42 -16.42
C GLY A 618 17.84 20.75 -15.88
N ASP A 619 18.79 20.95 -16.79
CA ASP A 619 20.23 21.06 -16.51
C ASP A 619 20.58 22.14 -15.47
N THR A 620 19.78 23.21 -15.39
CA THR A 620 19.98 24.28 -14.39
C THR A 620 19.76 23.79 -12.96
N TRP A 621 18.98 22.74 -12.74
CA TRP A 621 18.59 22.21 -11.43
C TRP A 621 19.38 21.00 -10.97
N ASP A 622 20.24 20.43 -11.81
CA ASP A 622 20.93 19.17 -11.52
C ASP A 622 21.73 19.18 -10.22
N LEU A 623 22.40 20.30 -9.93
CA LEU A 623 23.14 20.47 -8.69
C LEU A 623 22.22 20.50 -7.46
N LEU A 624 21.08 21.19 -7.54
CA LEU A 624 20.10 21.19 -6.43
C LEU A 624 19.50 19.80 -6.24
N ARG A 625 19.07 19.17 -7.33
CA ARG A 625 18.41 17.86 -7.34
C ARG A 625 19.32 16.75 -6.80
N SER A 626 20.57 16.69 -7.28
CA SER A 626 21.55 15.73 -6.79
C SER A 626 21.87 15.92 -5.31
N THR A 627 22.00 17.16 -4.85
CA THR A 627 22.22 17.47 -3.43
C THR A 627 21.02 17.10 -2.55
N VAL A 628 19.79 17.33 -3.01
CA VAL A 628 18.57 16.91 -2.28
C VAL A 628 18.44 15.39 -2.24
N LEU A 629 18.78 14.68 -3.33
CA LEU A 629 18.82 13.20 -3.33
C LEU A 629 19.88 12.66 -2.36
N ARG A 630 21.03 13.31 -2.24
CA ARG A 630 22.06 12.94 -1.26
C ARG A 630 21.60 13.09 0.19
N CYS A 631 20.59 13.92 0.48
CA CYS A 631 19.99 13.95 1.82
C CYS A 631 19.34 12.60 2.18
N LEU A 632 18.88 11.85 1.17
CA LEU A 632 18.19 10.58 1.31
C LEU A 632 19.14 9.37 1.22
N ASP A 633 20.45 9.60 1.23
CA ASP A 633 21.44 8.54 1.14
C ASP A 633 21.27 7.55 2.31
N ALA A 634 21.42 6.27 2.00
CA ALA A 634 21.32 5.20 2.98
C ALA A 634 22.43 5.28 4.02
N ASP A 635 23.60 5.82 3.65
CA ASP A 635 24.71 6.10 4.56
C ASP A 635 24.63 7.55 5.07
N PRO A 636 24.41 7.77 6.38
CA PRO A 636 24.37 9.10 6.99
C PRO A 636 25.61 9.96 6.72
N ALA A 637 26.79 9.35 6.51
CA ALA A 637 28.03 10.07 6.28
C ALA A 637 28.09 10.77 4.91
N ASN A 638 27.29 10.31 3.94
CA ASN A 638 27.25 10.88 2.59
C ASN A 638 26.27 12.06 2.46
N ARG A 639 25.44 12.27 3.48
CA ARG A 639 24.43 13.33 3.51
C ARG A 639 25.10 14.70 3.68
N PRO A 640 24.65 15.74 2.95
CA PRO A 640 25.13 17.11 3.13
C PRO A 640 24.70 17.67 4.49
N THR A 641 25.30 18.78 4.90
CA THR A 641 24.80 19.54 6.06
C THR A 641 23.59 20.40 5.69
N ALA A 642 22.79 20.77 6.68
CA ALA A 642 21.65 21.69 6.47
C ALA A 642 22.12 23.07 5.97
N GLY A 643 23.25 23.57 6.45
CA GLY A 643 23.88 24.80 5.98
C GLY A 643 24.30 24.74 4.50
N GLU A 644 24.93 23.65 4.06
CA GLU A 644 25.26 23.45 2.64
C GLU A 644 24.00 23.49 1.75
N LEU A 645 22.89 22.92 2.22
CA LEU A 645 21.61 22.98 1.54
C LEU A 645 21.03 24.40 1.51
N ALA A 646 21.07 25.11 2.64
CA ALA A 646 20.57 26.47 2.75
C ALA A 646 21.33 27.42 1.81
N ASP A 647 22.65 27.31 1.77
CA ASP A 647 23.51 28.07 0.85
C ASP A 647 23.18 27.77 -0.61
N LEU A 648 23.00 26.50 -0.96
CA LEU A 648 22.62 26.10 -2.31
C LEU A 648 21.25 26.67 -2.70
N LEU A 649 20.24 26.51 -1.86
CA LEU A 649 18.88 27.00 -2.10
C LEU A 649 18.83 28.53 -2.20
N SER A 650 19.65 29.26 -1.44
CA SER A 650 19.74 30.73 -1.52
C SER A 650 20.19 31.21 -2.89
N ARG A 651 21.12 30.50 -3.54
CA ARG A 651 21.59 30.82 -4.90
C ARG A 651 20.48 30.66 -5.93
N TYR A 652 19.72 29.56 -5.85
CA TYR A 652 18.58 29.31 -6.73
C TYR A 652 17.44 30.32 -6.51
N LEU A 653 17.20 30.72 -5.26
CA LEU A 653 16.23 31.76 -4.93
C LEU A 653 16.62 33.11 -5.55
N ALA A 654 17.89 33.52 -5.43
CA ALA A 654 18.40 34.75 -6.01
C ALA A 654 18.32 34.75 -7.55
N MET A 655 18.68 33.63 -8.20
CA MET A 655 18.58 33.47 -9.66
C MET A 655 17.15 33.69 -10.16
N HIS A 656 16.14 33.13 -9.49
CA HIS A 656 14.74 33.27 -9.89
C HIS A 656 14.15 34.65 -9.58
N GLN A 657 14.58 35.31 -8.51
CA GLN A 657 14.15 36.68 -8.20
C GLN A 657 14.59 37.69 -9.28
N VAL A 658 15.81 37.53 -9.83
CA VAL A 658 16.33 38.39 -10.92
C VAL A 658 15.54 38.18 -12.23
N GLN A 659 15.18 36.94 -12.56
CA GLN A 659 14.39 36.63 -13.76
C GLN A 659 12.96 37.16 -13.67
N HIS A 660 12.34 37.14 -12.49
CA HIS A 660 10.99 37.68 -12.28
C HIS A 660 10.94 39.21 -12.24
N THR A 661 12.01 39.89 -11.82
CA THR A 661 12.10 41.37 -11.82
C THR A 661 12.50 41.95 -13.19
N GLY A 662 13.27 41.21 -14.00
CA GLY A 662 13.61 41.59 -15.37
C GLY A 662 12.45 41.51 -16.38
N GLY A 663 11.40 40.72 -16.08
CA GLY A 663 10.22 40.53 -16.95
C GLY A 663 9.17 41.64 -16.88
N THR A 664 9.14 42.45 -15.81
CA THR A 664 8.17 43.55 -15.61
C THR A 664 8.72 44.94 -15.96
N GLY A 665 9.94 45.03 -16.50
CA GLY A 665 10.59 46.30 -16.89
C GLY A 665 10.62 46.62 -18.40
N ALA A 666 10.14 45.72 -19.26
CA ALA A 666 10.24 45.86 -20.71
C ALA A 666 8.86 46.03 -21.37
N THR A 667 8.08 47.01 -20.91
CA THR A 667 6.93 47.55 -21.68
C THR A 667 6.64 49.00 -21.29
N SER A 668 7.66 49.84 -21.32
CA SER A 668 7.48 51.28 -21.57
C SER A 668 8.20 51.59 -22.87
N ALA A 669 7.43 51.56 -23.95
CA ALA A 669 7.88 51.89 -25.28
C ALA A 669 8.59 53.25 -25.29
N ARG A 670 9.76 53.26 -25.93
CA ARG A 670 10.34 54.42 -26.60
C ARG A 670 9.22 55.16 -27.37
N ARG A 671 8.80 56.33 -26.86
CA ARG A 671 8.37 57.44 -27.72
C ARG A 671 9.55 58.38 -27.80
N GLY A 672 10.20 58.40 -28.97
CA GLY A 672 11.12 59.49 -29.33
C GLY A 672 10.35 60.80 -29.54
N PRO A 673 11.02 61.95 -29.43
CA PRO A 673 10.38 63.25 -29.51
C PRO A 673 10.20 63.71 -30.96
N GLY A 674 8.97 64.08 -31.30
CA GLY A 674 8.57 64.94 -32.42
C GLY A 674 7.18 65.45 -32.04
N GLY A 675 6.93 66.76 -31.86
CA GLY A 675 6.91 67.77 -32.92
C GLY A 675 5.74 67.42 -33.85
N ASP A 676 4.57 68.04 -33.83
CA ASP A 676 4.27 69.49 -33.82
C ASP A 676 2.81 69.73 -33.37
N GLU A 677 2.54 70.78 -32.59
CA GLU A 677 2.02 72.09 -33.02
C GLU A 677 0.62 72.09 -33.67
N ALA A 678 -0.16 73.08 -33.20
CA ALA A 678 -1.50 73.41 -33.61
C ALA A 678 -1.56 73.81 -35.10
N GLY A 679 -2.72 73.57 -35.70
CA GLY A 679 -2.91 73.72 -37.14
C GLY A 679 -2.81 75.14 -37.69
N ASP A 680 -2.73 75.21 -39.02
CA ASP A 680 -3.55 76.11 -39.82
C ASP A 680 -3.64 75.59 -41.28
N GLY A 681 -4.86 75.63 -41.82
CA GLY A 681 -5.15 75.91 -43.23
C GLY A 681 -4.85 74.90 -44.35
N PRO A 682 -5.61 74.97 -45.47
CA PRO A 682 -5.91 73.82 -46.34
C PRO A 682 -5.28 73.91 -47.75
N ALA A 683 -5.27 72.80 -48.50
CA ALA A 683 -5.64 72.72 -49.92
C ALA A 683 -5.35 71.33 -50.53
N ASP A 684 -6.39 70.71 -51.06
CA ASP A 684 -6.39 69.78 -52.21
C ASP A 684 -5.67 70.38 -53.46
N PRO A 685 -5.49 69.68 -54.60
CA PRO A 685 -5.60 68.24 -54.88
C PRO A 685 -4.42 67.68 -55.75
N VAL A 686 -4.42 66.37 -55.98
CA VAL A 686 -4.32 65.64 -57.28
C VAL A 686 -3.76 64.23 -57.06
#